data_AF-A0A2N5KQL9-F1
#
_entry.id   AF-A0A2N5KQL9-F1
#
_cell.length_a   1.000
_cell.length_b   1.000
_cell.length_c   1.000
_cell.angle_alpha   90.00
_cell.angle_beta   90.00
_cell.angle_gamma   90.00
#
_symmetry.space_group_name_H-M   'P 1'
#
loop_
_entity.id
_entity.type
_entity.pdbx_description
1 polymer ?
#
loop_
_entity_poly.entity_id
_entity_poly.type
_entity_poly.pdbx_seq_one_letter_code
_entity_poly.pdbx_strand_id
1 'polypeptide(L)'
;MHPLPPEGFPEEILQRRLARLDTRKTLAELCKSIPGLDEALLPRGIQADALTRKSGSGAGILKGVARRVINDVAAWGAFRTAVGDQISPETYEALEGLSTENLDELAATHTTEGLLLAAVSGDGEPAEGIVPELIARWREENQQAEKQATESARIAQLEAELDRLKRENEQLSFSRRAAREQAASLGREVEVLLDEREDAVAGAKRAEERAATALDLRARMGEKVAELEKRARHLERILEGERDAYSSAAERLEEMHDELGQVVAERDRIQDALKNARFTDEGFGELLIRAVKNEVGSLPNSLDATSRTAQLMEFMGSVLRAHADLREPRSGGQRGGGPGPSSTVGEEAEDADPSPASTGIRDRSHREQEPGTGTPLPAGKTSASLNGRTRPTLSFRALGGAGEVGGSSHLLDFGGTRILVDAGIKPDGRGSLAPNFRAVEGLDAAIITHAHLDHCGALPLLVRDQPGVPIYCTPPSAKLIAAALNDHAAMGGGLPGGAPLSEVRKRLVPVQFGKPLKVGNTRITLTESGHILGAASVLFETGSATVFHTGDICLEDHFSIPSARLPNVSNIDLLIMEATLADQRPQPFSESIRTMVEVINETTVEKEGTVLIPTYALGQAQEIILGIKHYGKEYGLDKDVFIYVDGSVVTTSERLYAEQLGYMKPYLQHTDPKELFFGENIRAVANDDKARERILSNPCAIIASPVTMQGGASAFYRRRLQDDPTNAVILPSNAQASYGTGEVPAEGEGWRVEKVNFAAHCTQEELLGITEKLTPRQIILIHGSKRRISDLAYRLAPSYKIHTPAVGETVRTILK
;
A
#
# COMPACT_ATOMS: atom_id res chain seq x y z
N MET A 1 -48.68 -45.84 68.47
CA MET A 1 -48.78 -45.75 66.99
C MET A 1 -49.31 -44.37 66.69
N HIS A 2 -48.49 -43.49 66.09
CA HIS A 2 -48.97 -42.17 65.69
C HIS A 2 -49.83 -42.31 64.43
N PRO A 3 -50.95 -41.57 64.30
CA PRO A 3 -51.77 -41.61 63.10
C PRO A 3 -51.01 -41.02 61.90
N LEU A 4 -51.49 -41.35 60.69
CA LEU A 4 -51.13 -40.66 59.44
C LEU A 4 -51.33 -39.14 59.58
N PRO A 5 -50.74 -38.31 58.69
CA PRO A 5 -50.98 -36.87 58.72
C PRO A 5 -52.48 -36.53 58.74
N PRO A 6 -52.86 -35.40 59.38
CA PRO A 6 -54.24 -34.95 59.39
C PRO A 6 -54.75 -34.77 57.96
N GLU A 7 -56.05 -35.04 57.78
CA GLU A 7 -56.67 -35.01 56.45
C GLU A 7 -56.49 -33.63 55.79
N GLY A 8 -55.95 -33.62 54.57
CA GLY A 8 -55.70 -32.38 53.83
C GLY A 8 -54.39 -31.65 54.19
N PHE A 9 -53.47 -32.24 54.95
CA PHE A 9 -52.16 -31.65 55.22
C PHE A 9 -51.43 -31.27 53.90
N PRO A 10 -50.95 -30.01 53.74
CA PRO A 10 -50.34 -29.56 52.49
C PRO A 10 -49.02 -30.27 52.17
N GLU A 11 -48.94 -30.92 51.00
CA GLU A 11 -47.74 -31.60 50.51
C GLU A 11 -46.57 -30.62 50.31
N GLU A 12 -46.88 -29.37 49.96
CA GLU A 12 -45.93 -28.30 49.71
C GLU A 12 -45.14 -27.92 50.96
N ILE A 13 -45.73 -28.03 52.16
CA ILE A 13 -45.03 -27.78 53.43
C ILE A 13 -43.94 -28.85 53.63
N LEU A 14 -44.26 -30.11 53.33
CA LEU A 14 -43.29 -31.20 53.39
C LEU A 14 -42.15 -30.97 52.41
N GLN A 15 -42.47 -30.60 51.17
CA GLN A 15 -41.46 -30.33 50.15
C GLN A 15 -40.55 -29.16 50.56
N ARG A 16 -41.10 -28.06 51.09
CA ARG A 16 -40.33 -26.90 51.58
C ARG A 16 -39.43 -27.26 52.75
N ARG A 17 -39.92 -28.03 53.72
CA ARG A 17 -39.13 -28.44 54.89
C ARG A 17 -38.06 -29.44 54.51
N LEU A 18 -38.41 -30.47 53.74
CA LEU A 18 -37.45 -31.42 53.19
C LEU A 18 -36.37 -30.72 52.35
N ALA A 19 -36.67 -29.63 51.64
CA ALA A 19 -35.66 -28.85 50.91
C ALA A 19 -34.73 -28.02 51.81
N ARG A 20 -35.20 -27.62 53.00
CA ARG A 20 -34.46 -26.78 53.97
C ARG A 20 -33.66 -27.59 54.99
N LEU A 21 -34.00 -28.86 55.22
CA LEU A 21 -33.15 -29.79 55.96
C LEU A 21 -31.78 -29.87 55.27
N ASP A 22 -30.69 -29.87 56.02
CA ASP A 22 -29.33 -30.03 55.46
C ASP A 22 -29.20 -31.47 54.92
N THR A 23 -29.60 -31.63 53.66
CA THR A 23 -30.44 -32.75 53.19
C THR A 23 -29.72 -34.09 53.03
N ARG A 24 -28.42 -34.13 53.29
CA ARG A 24 -27.61 -35.32 53.04
C ARG A 24 -27.26 -36.07 54.32
N LYS A 25 -27.04 -35.34 55.41
CA LYS A 25 -26.65 -35.93 56.69
C LYS A 25 -27.88 -36.28 57.51
N THR A 26 -28.82 -35.35 57.65
CA THR A 26 -30.05 -35.55 58.43
C THR A 26 -30.97 -36.58 57.77
N LEU A 27 -31.12 -36.56 56.43
CA LEU A 27 -31.91 -37.56 55.71
C LEU A 27 -31.27 -38.96 55.78
N ALA A 28 -29.94 -39.04 55.73
CA ALA A 28 -29.21 -40.31 55.90
C ALA A 28 -29.25 -40.83 57.34
N GLU A 29 -29.22 -39.95 58.35
CA GLU A 29 -29.41 -40.30 59.76
C GLU A 29 -30.85 -40.76 60.03
N LEU A 30 -31.85 -40.11 59.43
CA LEU A 30 -33.26 -40.52 59.48
C LEU A 30 -33.45 -41.94 58.90
N CYS A 31 -32.91 -42.21 57.71
CA CYS A 31 -32.93 -43.52 57.08
C CYS A 31 -32.20 -44.61 57.89
N LYS A 32 -31.17 -44.25 58.68
CA LYS A 32 -30.47 -45.19 59.57
C LYS A 32 -31.24 -45.51 60.85
N SER A 33 -32.07 -44.57 61.32
CA SER A 33 -32.79 -44.70 62.60
C SER A 33 -34.03 -45.60 62.53
N ILE A 34 -34.55 -45.87 61.33
CA ILE A 34 -35.78 -46.65 61.11
C ILE A 34 -35.49 -47.76 60.06
N PRO A 35 -35.49 -49.04 60.46
CA PRO A 35 -35.21 -50.16 59.54
C PRO A 35 -36.19 -50.20 58.36
N GLY A 36 -35.68 -50.24 57.12
CA GLY A 36 -36.47 -50.32 55.88
C GLY A 36 -36.93 -48.97 55.30
N LEU A 37 -36.62 -47.85 55.97
CA LEU A 37 -36.99 -46.51 55.51
C LEU A 37 -36.24 -46.08 54.24
N ASP A 38 -35.04 -46.62 54.02
CA ASP A 38 -34.23 -46.44 52.82
C ASP A 38 -34.84 -47.12 51.58
N GLU A 39 -35.38 -48.34 51.73
CA GLU A 39 -36.16 -49.02 50.68
C GLU A 39 -37.49 -48.30 50.39
N ALA A 40 -38.07 -47.68 51.41
CA ALA A 40 -39.31 -46.92 51.32
C ALA A 40 -39.14 -45.49 50.76
N LEU A 41 -38.00 -44.81 50.93
CA LEU A 41 -37.82 -43.40 50.51
C LEU A 41 -36.96 -43.22 49.23
N LEU A 42 -36.06 -44.16 48.89
CA LEU A 42 -35.12 -44.00 47.77
C LEU A 42 -35.41 -44.98 46.61
N PRO A 43 -35.55 -44.53 45.36
CA PRO A 43 -35.66 -45.43 44.19
C PRO A 43 -34.39 -46.27 43.98
N ARG A 44 -34.52 -47.52 43.50
CA ARG A 44 -33.40 -48.46 43.29
C ARG A 44 -32.23 -47.91 42.45
N GLY A 45 -32.47 -46.97 41.54
CA GLY A 45 -31.42 -46.31 40.72
C GLY A 45 -30.64 -45.21 41.43
N ILE A 46 -31.02 -44.82 42.65
CA ILE A 46 -30.42 -43.72 43.44
C ILE A 46 -29.76 -44.28 44.73
N GLN A 47 -29.65 -45.59 44.88
CA GLN A 47 -28.98 -46.18 46.05
C GLN A 47 -27.44 -46.07 46.02
N ALA A 48 -26.84 -45.48 44.98
CA ALA A 48 -25.37 -45.39 44.88
C ALA A 48 -24.77 -44.00 44.60
N ASP A 49 -25.46 -43.00 44.00
CA ASP A 49 -24.69 -41.91 43.36
C ASP A 49 -25.30 -40.50 43.27
N ALA A 50 -26.40 -40.18 43.98
CA ALA A 50 -27.10 -38.90 43.76
C ALA A 50 -27.04 -37.87 44.92
N LEU A 51 -26.10 -38.00 45.87
CA LEU A 51 -25.91 -36.99 46.91
C LEU A 51 -24.66 -36.12 46.70
N THR A 52 -24.13 -35.97 45.47
CA THR A 52 -22.91 -35.17 45.22
C THR A 52 -22.93 -34.21 44.01
N ARG A 53 -23.91 -34.25 43.09
CA ARG A 53 -23.97 -33.29 41.96
C ARG A 53 -25.16 -32.32 42.05
N LYS A 54 -24.92 -31.03 41.75
CA LYS A 54 -25.96 -30.07 41.35
C LYS A 54 -26.45 -30.46 39.94
N SER A 55 -27.41 -31.36 39.84
CA SER A 55 -28.17 -31.57 38.60
C SER A 55 -29.57 -30.98 38.75
N GLY A 56 -30.01 -30.21 37.77
CA GLY A 56 -31.25 -29.41 37.77
C GLY A 56 -32.58 -30.19 37.75
N SER A 57 -32.74 -31.25 38.55
CA SER A 57 -34.00 -32.01 38.67
C SER A 57 -34.45 -32.31 40.11
N GLY A 58 -34.01 -31.52 41.09
CA GLY A 58 -34.31 -31.74 42.52
C GLY A 58 -35.80 -31.71 42.90
N ALA A 59 -36.64 -31.00 42.14
CA ALA A 59 -38.07 -30.84 42.44
C ALA A 59 -38.87 -32.16 42.32
N GLY A 60 -38.54 -33.03 41.36
CA GLY A 60 -39.25 -34.30 41.14
C GLY A 60 -38.97 -35.33 42.23
N ILE A 61 -37.74 -35.34 42.77
CA ILE A 61 -37.33 -36.24 43.86
C ILE A 61 -37.99 -35.83 45.17
N LEU A 62 -37.98 -34.53 45.51
CA LEU A 62 -38.61 -34.01 46.71
C LEU A 62 -40.12 -34.25 46.73
N LYS A 63 -40.79 -34.11 45.58
CA LYS A 63 -42.21 -34.45 45.41
C LYS A 63 -42.50 -35.94 45.64
N GLY A 64 -41.65 -36.82 45.11
CA GLY A 64 -41.75 -38.26 45.34
C GLY A 64 -41.59 -38.65 46.81
N VAL A 65 -40.62 -38.04 47.51
CA VAL A 65 -40.37 -38.26 48.95
C VAL A 65 -41.52 -37.73 49.81
N ALA A 66 -41.98 -36.51 49.57
CA ALA A 66 -43.11 -35.90 50.29
C ALA A 66 -44.38 -36.76 50.19
N ARG A 67 -44.70 -37.26 49.00
CA ARG A 67 -45.86 -38.12 48.79
C ARG A 67 -45.76 -39.46 49.52
N ARG A 68 -44.56 -39.99 49.73
CA ARG A 68 -44.37 -41.22 50.53
C ARG A 68 -44.51 -40.96 52.02
N VAL A 69 -43.97 -39.84 52.50
CA VAL A 69 -44.13 -39.38 53.90
C VAL A 69 -45.61 -39.22 54.27
N ILE A 70 -46.47 -38.78 53.35
CA ILE A 70 -47.92 -38.64 53.61
C ILE A 70 -48.63 -39.99 53.77
N ASN A 71 -48.17 -41.03 53.08
CA ASN A 71 -48.89 -42.30 52.95
C ASN A 71 -48.34 -43.42 53.84
N ASP A 72 -47.24 -43.18 54.56
CA ASP A 72 -46.57 -44.18 55.41
C ASP A 72 -46.45 -43.68 56.85
N VAL A 73 -46.96 -44.46 57.80
CA VAL A 73 -47.03 -44.11 59.23
C VAL A 73 -45.62 -43.97 59.85
N ALA A 74 -44.67 -44.80 59.46
CA ALA A 74 -43.32 -44.75 60.00
C ALA A 74 -42.55 -43.56 59.42
N ALA A 75 -42.69 -43.29 58.12
CA ALA A 75 -42.08 -42.13 57.49
C ALA A 75 -42.66 -40.80 58.00
N TRP A 76 -43.97 -40.75 58.27
CA TRP A 76 -44.62 -39.61 58.89
C TRP A 76 -44.11 -39.35 60.32
N GLY A 77 -44.01 -40.40 61.13
CA GLY A 77 -43.46 -40.30 62.49
C GLY A 77 -42.04 -39.75 62.50
N ALA A 78 -41.19 -40.23 61.59
CA ALA A 78 -39.81 -39.76 61.44
C ALA A 78 -39.74 -38.27 61.06
N PHE A 79 -40.57 -37.85 60.11
CA PHE A 79 -40.66 -36.46 59.68
C PHE A 79 -41.09 -35.54 60.83
N ARG A 80 -42.10 -35.94 61.60
CA ARG A 80 -42.57 -35.18 62.78
C ARG A 80 -41.47 -34.94 63.79
N THR A 81 -40.69 -35.97 64.13
CA THR A 81 -39.56 -35.86 65.07
C THR A 81 -38.49 -34.91 64.52
N ALA A 82 -38.08 -35.10 63.26
CA ALA A 82 -37.01 -34.29 62.66
C ALA A 82 -37.35 -32.81 62.52
N VAL A 83 -38.62 -32.49 62.24
CA VAL A 83 -39.11 -31.12 62.18
C VAL A 83 -39.42 -30.57 63.56
N GLY A 84 -39.86 -31.42 64.49
CA GLY A 84 -40.19 -31.05 65.86
C GLY A 84 -39.01 -30.41 66.59
N ASP A 85 -37.79 -30.92 66.38
CA ASP A 85 -36.54 -30.39 66.94
C ASP A 85 -36.15 -29.01 66.38
N GLN A 86 -36.79 -28.55 65.30
CA GLN A 86 -36.50 -27.28 64.62
C GLN A 86 -37.52 -26.19 64.91
N ILE A 87 -38.59 -26.54 65.62
CA ILE A 87 -39.62 -25.62 66.02
C ILE A 87 -39.19 -24.99 67.35
N SER A 88 -39.28 -23.67 67.43
CA SER A 88 -38.84 -22.96 68.63
C SER A 88 -39.77 -23.27 69.81
N PRO A 89 -39.26 -23.34 71.06
CA PRO A 89 -40.08 -23.58 72.24
C PRO A 89 -41.25 -22.57 72.37
N GLU A 90 -41.02 -21.32 71.98
CA GLU A 90 -42.04 -20.26 72.00
C GLU A 90 -43.22 -20.56 71.05
N THR A 91 -42.96 -21.27 69.95
CA THR A 91 -44.01 -21.66 68.99
C THR A 91 -44.85 -22.84 69.52
N TYR A 92 -44.28 -23.70 70.37
CA TYR A 92 -45.04 -24.73 71.09
C TYR A 92 -45.86 -24.14 72.24
N GLU A 93 -45.29 -23.20 73.00
CA GLU A 93 -46.02 -22.47 74.07
C GLU A 93 -47.21 -21.67 73.51
N ALA A 94 -47.02 -21.03 72.35
CA ALA A 94 -48.09 -20.35 71.62
C ALA A 94 -49.26 -21.28 71.23
N LEU A 95 -49.02 -22.60 71.15
CA LEU A 95 -50.03 -23.59 70.79
C LEU A 95 -50.95 -23.94 71.97
N GLU A 96 -50.46 -23.86 73.21
CA GLU A 96 -51.23 -24.22 74.42
C GLU A 96 -52.39 -23.24 74.69
N GLY A 97 -52.28 -22.00 74.21
CA GLY A 97 -53.32 -20.97 74.30
C GLY A 97 -54.10 -20.73 73.00
N LEU A 98 -53.87 -21.53 71.96
CA LEU A 98 -54.42 -21.28 70.63
C LEU A 98 -55.93 -21.56 70.60
N SER A 99 -56.69 -20.58 70.12
CA SER A 99 -58.13 -20.66 69.86
C SER A 99 -58.44 -20.07 68.49
N THR A 100 -59.64 -20.33 67.97
CA THR A 100 -60.08 -19.72 66.70
C THR A 100 -60.20 -18.19 66.79
N GLU A 101 -60.32 -17.63 67.99
CA GLU A 101 -60.49 -16.18 68.23
C GLU A 101 -59.15 -15.43 68.28
N ASN A 102 -58.04 -16.07 68.66
CA ASN A 102 -56.71 -15.46 68.75
C ASN A 102 -55.74 -15.91 67.63
N LEU A 103 -56.23 -16.73 66.69
CA LEU A 103 -55.47 -17.26 65.57
C LEU A 103 -54.86 -16.16 64.67
N ASP A 104 -55.60 -15.08 64.44
CA ASP A 104 -55.14 -13.93 63.64
C ASP A 104 -53.95 -13.20 64.28
N GLU A 105 -53.98 -13.03 65.60
CA GLU A 105 -52.94 -12.34 66.36
C GLU A 105 -51.68 -13.19 66.47
N LEU A 106 -51.83 -14.50 66.69
CA LEU A 106 -50.73 -15.45 66.75
C LEU A 106 -50.09 -15.73 65.38
N ALA A 107 -50.87 -15.70 64.30
CA ALA A 107 -50.34 -15.79 62.93
C ALA A 107 -49.53 -14.55 62.49
N ALA A 108 -49.69 -13.41 63.18
CA ALA A 108 -48.90 -12.21 62.94
C ALA A 108 -47.51 -12.28 63.61
N THR A 109 -47.39 -12.98 64.73
CA THR A 109 -46.13 -13.16 65.47
C THR A 109 -45.40 -14.46 65.12
N HIS A 110 -46.13 -15.49 64.71
CA HIS A 110 -45.60 -16.78 64.23
C HIS A 110 -46.14 -17.11 62.84
N THR A 111 -45.34 -17.73 61.97
CA THR A 111 -45.85 -18.15 60.65
C THR A 111 -46.91 -19.23 60.78
N THR A 112 -48.01 -19.14 60.01
CA THR A 112 -49.07 -20.17 59.93
C THR A 112 -48.51 -21.57 59.64
N GLU A 113 -47.45 -21.66 58.81
CA GLU A 113 -46.71 -22.90 58.57
C GLU A 113 -46.03 -23.46 59.83
N GLY A 114 -45.44 -22.60 60.66
CA GLY A 114 -44.78 -22.98 61.92
C GLY A 114 -45.77 -23.44 62.99
N LEU A 115 -46.91 -22.75 63.13
CA LEU A 115 -47.99 -23.15 64.04
C LEU A 115 -48.59 -24.50 63.63
N LEU A 116 -48.81 -24.71 62.32
CA LEU A 116 -49.29 -26.00 61.80
C LEU A 116 -48.30 -27.13 62.05
N LEU A 117 -46.99 -26.90 61.86
CA LEU A 117 -45.95 -27.89 62.15
C LEU A 117 -45.85 -28.20 63.65
N ALA A 118 -46.00 -27.20 64.52
CA ALA A 118 -46.00 -27.39 65.96
C ALA A 118 -47.20 -28.24 66.41
N ALA A 119 -48.38 -27.97 65.85
CA ALA A 119 -49.62 -28.71 66.13
C ALA A 119 -49.51 -30.20 65.76
N VAL A 120 -48.81 -30.52 64.66
CA VAL A 120 -48.69 -31.91 64.19
C VAL A 120 -47.47 -32.63 64.73
N SER A 121 -46.46 -31.93 65.27
CA SER A 121 -45.24 -32.54 65.81
C SER A 121 -45.26 -32.74 67.32
N GLY A 122 -46.00 -31.91 68.08
CA GLY A 122 -46.06 -31.97 69.54
C GLY A 122 -46.64 -33.26 70.13
N ASP A 123 -46.35 -33.50 71.42
CA ASP A 123 -46.79 -34.70 72.16
C ASP A 123 -48.24 -34.63 72.68
N GLY A 124 -48.87 -33.43 72.67
CA GLY A 124 -50.29 -33.23 73.01
C GLY A 124 -51.20 -33.29 71.79
N GLU A 125 -52.44 -33.77 71.96
CA GLU A 125 -53.48 -33.62 70.94
C GLU A 125 -53.97 -32.17 70.92
N PRO A 126 -53.83 -31.42 69.81
CA PRO A 126 -54.37 -30.07 69.71
C PRO A 126 -55.89 -30.09 69.84
N ALA A 127 -56.49 -29.01 70.33
CA ALA A 127 -57.94 -28.92 70.48
C ALA A 127 -58.66 -29.16 69.14
N GLU A 128 -59.79 -29.85 69.21
CA GLU A 128 -60.54 -30.32 68.05
C GLU A 128 -60.92 -29.14 67.12
N GLY A 129 -60.54 -29.24 65.84
CA GLY A 129 -60.85 -28.22 64.81
C GLY A 129 -59.75 -27.19 64.52
N ILE A 130 -58.71 -27.07 65.35
CA ILE A 130 -57.61 -26.09 65.13
C ILE A 130 -56.75 -26.43 63.91
N VAL A 131 -56.38 -27.70 63.74
CA VAL A 131 -55.52 -28.16 62.64
C VAL A 131 -56.15 -27.93 61.26
N PRO A 132 -57.44 -28.26 61.02
CA PRO A 132 -58.13 -27.89 59.78
C PRO A 132 -58.13 -26.39 59.48
N GLU A 133 -58.29 -25.53 60.49
CA GLU A 133 -58.32 -24.08 60.33
C GLU A 133 -56.94 -23.52 59.92
N LEU A 134 -55.87 -24.00 60.56
CA LEU A 134 -54.49 -23.66 60.18
C LEU A 134 -54.16 -24.10 58.76
N ILE A 135 -54.66 -25.26 58.32
CA ILE A 135 -54.50 -25.75 56.93
C ILE A 135 -55.24 -24.83 55.95
N ALA A 136 -56.47 -24.43 56.25
CA ALA A 136 -57.27 -23.56 55.40
C ALA A 136 -56.59 -22.19 55.21
N ARG A 137 -56.14 -21.60 56.32
CA ARG A 137 -55.43 -20.32 56.33
C ARG A 137 -54.10 -20.35 55.57
N TRP A 138 -53.30 -21.38 55.78
CA TRP A 138 -52.03 -21.55 55.06
C TRP A 138 -52.24 -21.63 53.54
N ARG A 139 -53.30 -22.31 53.09
CA ARG A 139 -53.64 -22.41 51.66
C ARG A 139 -54.02 -21.05 51.08
N GLU A 140 -54.80 -20.25 51.81
CA GLU A 140 -55.19 -18.91 51.38
C GLU A 140 -53.98 -17.97 51.26
N GLU A 141 -53.12 -17.91 52.28
CA GLU A 141 -51.88 -17.12 52.28
C GLU A 141 -50.96 -17.51 51.12
N ASN A 142 -50.79 -18.82 50.89
CA ASN A 142 -49.93 -19.31 49.82
C ASN A 142 -50.49 -19.00 48.42
N GLN A 143 -51.82 -19.09 48.24
CA GLN A 143 -52.47 -18.75 46.98
C GLN A 143 -52.38 -17.25 46.66
N GLN A 144 -52.48 -16.39 47.68
CA GLN A 144 -52.29 -14.95 47.52
C GLN A 144 -50.84 -14.60 47.15
N ALA A 145 -49.87 -15.21 47.81
CA ALA A 145 -48.45 -15.02 47.51
C ALA A 145 -48.07 -15.45 46.08
N GLU A 146 -48.62 -16.57 45.60
CA GLU A 146 -48.38 -17.07 44.24
C GLU A 146 -48.97 -16.14 43.17
N LYS A 147 -50.16 -15.58 43.42
CA LYS A 147 -50.76 -14.55 42.54
C LYS A 147 -49.89 -13.30 42.45
N GLN A 148 -49.43 -12.77 43.59
CA GLN A 148 -48.57 -11.58 43.63
C GLN A 148 -47.22 -11.80 42.94
N ALA A 149 -46.60 -12.98 43.12
CA ALA A 149 -45.35 -13.33 42.47
C ALA A 149 -45.50 -13.42 40.94
N THR A 150 -46.60 -14.02 40.48
CA THR A 150 -46.93 -14.13 39.04
C THR A 150 -47.15 -12.75 38.41
N GLU A 151 -47.87 -11.87 39.11
CA GLU A 151 -48.14 -10.51 38.65
C GLU A 151 -46.85 -9.67 38.61
N SER A 152 -46.01 -9.77 39.64
CA SER A 152 -44.70 -9.10 39.69
C SER A 152 -43.75 -9.57 38.58
N ALA A 153 -43.72 -10.87 38.29
CA ALA A 153 -42.93 -11.42 37.19
C ALA A 153 -43.42 -10.91 35.82
N ARG A 154 -44.73 -10.78 35.64
CA ARG A 154 -45.33 -10.23 34.42
C ARG A 154 -45.00 -8.75 34.23
N ILE A 155 -45.00 -7.97 35.31
CA ILE A 155 -44.58 -6.55 35.27
C ILE A 155 -43.12 -6.43 34.86
N ALA A 156 -42.22 -7.19 35.50
CA ALA A 156 -40.80 -7.17 35.15
C ALA A 156 -40.53 -7.57 33.69
N GLN A 157 -41.28 -8.54 33.16
CA GLN A 157 -41.20 -8.94 31.76
C GLN A 157 -41.63 -7.81 30.81
N LEU A 158 -42.73 -7.12 31.12
CA LEU A 158 -43.24 -6.01 30.31
C LEU A 158 -42.30 -4.79 30.35
N GLU A 159 -41.69 -4.50 31.50
CA GLU A 159 -40.70 -3.42 31.63
C GLU A 159 -39.44 -3.71 30.79
N ALA A 160 -38.94 -4.95 30.81
CA ALA A 160 -37.81 -5.37 29.99
C ALA A 160 -38.12 -5.28 28.49
N GLU A 161 -39.34 -5.64 28.07
CA GLU A 161 -39.79 -5.54 26.69
C GLU A 161 -39.93 -4.07 26.24
N LEU A 162 -40.46 -3.20 27.10
CA LEU A 162 -40.57 -1.77 26.84
C LEU A 162 -39.20 -1.11 26.63
N ASP A 163 -38.22 -1.44 27.47
CA ASP A 163 -36.86 -0.90 27.36
C ASP A 163 -36.09 -1.44 26.15
N ARG A 164 -36.41 -2.65 25.71
CA ARG A 164 -35.91 -3.17 24.43
C ARG A 164 -36.49 -2.36 23.25
N LEU A 165 -37.81 -2.15 23.22
CA LEU A 165 -38.48 -1.41 22.15
C LEU A 165 -38.03 0.05 22.06
N LYS A 166 -37.76 0.71 23.20
CA LYS A 166 -37.20 2.08 23.21
C LYS A 166 -35.83 2.13 22.53
N ARG A 167 -34.93 1.19 22.85
CA ARG A 167 -33.59 1.10 22.25
C ARG A 167 -33.67 0.82 20.75
N GLU A 168 -34.53 -0.09 20.32
CA GLU A 168 -34.75 -0.37 18.89
C GLU A 168 -35.27 0.89 18.15
N ASN A 169 -36.18 1.66 18.76
CA ASN A 169 -36.70 2.89 18.16
C ASN A 169 -35.65 4.02 18.05
N GLU A 170 -34.78 4.18 19.06
CA GLU A 170 -33.65 5.12 19.00
C GLU A 170 -32.65 4.74 17.90
N GLN A 171 -32.34 3.45 17.78
CA GLN A 171 -31.47 2.93 16.73
C GLN A 171 -32.06 3.17 15.32
N LEU A 172 -33.37 2.93 15.14
CA LEU A 172 -34.06 3.20 13.88
C LEU A 172 -34.09 4.69 13.53
N SER A 173 -34.30 5.56 14.53
CA SER A 173 -34.26 7.02 14.37
C SER A 173 -32.88 7.51 13.91
N PHE A 174 -31.82 6.96 14.51
CA PHE A 174 -30.44 7.26 14.12
C PHE A 174 -30.13 6.76 12.71
N SER A 175 -30.45 5.51 12.38
CA SER A 175 -30.28 4.94 11.03
C SER A 175 -31.00 5.75 9.97
N ARG A 176 -32.21 6.24 10.26
CA ARG A 176 -32.98 7.10 9.35
C ARG A 176 -32.33 8.48 9.17
N ARG A 177 -31.67 9.03 10.18
CA ARG A 177 -30.92 10.29 10.08
C ARG A 177 -29.64 10.12 9.26
N ALA A 178 -28.89 9.06 9.54
CA ALA A 178 -27.68 8.71 8.80
C ALA A 178 -27.98 8.45 7.32
N ALA A 179 -29.04 7.69 7.00
CA ALA A 179 -29.46 7.44 5.62
C ALA A 179 -29.85 8.74 4.88
N ARG A 180 -30.48 9.70 5.56
CA ARG A 180 -30.79 11.02 4.98
C ARG A 180 -29.54 11.86 4.69
N GLU A 181 -28.57 11.84 5.59
CA GLU A 181 -27.30 12.54 5.39
C GLU A 181 -26.47 11.90 4.27
N GLN A 182 -26.46 10.56 4.19
CA GLN A 182 -25.81 9.82 3.11
C GLN A 182 -26.48 10.11 1.76
N ALA A 183 -27.81 10.13 1.68
CA ALA A 183 -28.53 10.50 0.47
C ALA A 183 -28.23 11.95 0.05
N ALA A 184 -28.12 12.89 0.99
CA ALA A 184 -27.73 14.27 0.70
C ALA A 184 -26.27 14.39 0.24
N SER A 185 -25.38 13.54 0.75
CA SER A 185 -23.98 13.48 0.33
C SER A 185 -23.85 12.93 -1.09
N LEU A 186 -24.52 11.81 -1.39
CA LEU A 186 -24.57 11.22 -2.73
C LEU A 186 -25.18 12.20 -3.74
N GLY A 187 -26.19 12.99 -3.35
CA GLY A 187 -26.75 14.03 -4.20
C GLY A 187 -25.71 15.09 -4.61
N ARG A 188 -24.87 15.54 -3.67
CA ARG A 188 -23.77 16.47 -3.97
C ARG A 188 -22.68 15.83 -4.83
N GLU A 189 -22.38 14.56 -4.60
CA GLU A 189 -21.38 13.81 -5.37
C GLU A 189 -21.84 13.59 -6.82
N VAL A 190 -23.12 13.29 -7.04
CA VAL A 190 -23.72 13.21 -8.38
C VAL A 190 -23.64 14.56 -9.09
N GLU A 191 -23.88 15.67 -8.40
CA GLU A 191 -23.75 17.02 -8.97
C GLU A 191 -22.32 17.31 -9.43
N VAL A 192 -21.32 16.98 -8.60
CA VAL A 192 -19.89 17.09 -8.97
C VAL A 192 -19.53 16.19 -10.15
N LEU A 193 -19.99 14.94 -10.17
CA LEU A 193 -19.72 14.00 -11.26
C LEU A 193 -20.38 14.43 -12.58
N LEU A 194 -21.54 15.11 -12.52
CA LEU A 194 -22.17 15.68 -13.71
C LEU A 194 -21.33 16.84 -14.28
N ASP A 195 -20.83 17.72 -13.43
CA ASP A 195 -19.94 18.81 -13.83
C ASP A 195 -18.62 18.26 -14.41
N GLU A 196 -18.00 17.28 -13.76
CA GLU A 196 -16.80 16.60 -14.26
C GLU A 196 -17.04 15.90 -15.60
N ARG A 197 -18.24 15.33 -15.82
CA ARG A 197 -18.62 14.73 -17.10
C ARG A 197 -18.70 15.79 -18.20
N GLU A 198 -19.28 16.96 -17.91
CA GLU A 198 -19.35 18.06 -18.88
C GLU A 198 -17.95 18.58 -19.23
N ASP A 199 -17.08 18.74 -18.25
CA ASP A 199 -15.69 19.12 -18.44
C ASP A 199 -14.89 18.08 -19.24
N ALA A 200 -15.10 16.78 -18.97
CA ALA A 200 -14.49 15.69 -19.69
C ALA A 200 -14.95 15.64 -21.16
N VAL A 201 -16.25 15.87 -21.43
CA VAL A 201 -16.78 15.98 -22.80
C VAL A 201 -16.18 17.17 -23.53
N ALA A 202 -16.06 18.33 -22.86
CA ALA A 202 -15.38 19.49 -23.43
C ALA A 202 -13.87 19.25 -23.65
N GLY A 203 -13.23 18.47 -22.78
CA GLY A 203 -11.85 18.00 -22.94
C GLY A 203 -11.66 17.08 -24.14
N ALA A 204 -12.54 16.09 -24.31
CA ALA A 204 -12.53 15.15 -25.42
C ALA A 204 -12.66 15.86 -26.77
N LYS A 205 -13.58 16.83 -26.87
CA LYS A 205 -13.75 17.64 -28.09
C LYS A 205 -12.48 18.43 -28.44
N ARG A 206 -11.81 19.02 -27.43
CA ARG A 206 -10.51 19.70 -27.63
C ARG A 206 -9.39 18.73 -28.00
N ALA A 207 -9.43 17.49 -27.51
CA ALA A 207 -8.46 16.45 -27.86
C ALA A 207 -8.65 15.98 -29.32
N GLU A 208 -9.89 15.83 -29.78
CA GLU A 208 -10.20 15.53 -31.18
C GLU A 208 -9.69 16.61 -32.14
N GLU A 209 -9.89 17.89 -31.81
CA GLU A 209 -9.37 19.01 -32.59
C GLU A 209 -7.83 19.03 -32.66
N ARG A 210 -7.16 18.70 -31.55
CA ARG A 210 -5.70 18.55 -31.50
C ARG A 210 -5.21 17.34 -32.30
N ALA A 211 -5.93 16.21 -32.26
CA ALA A 211 -5.60 15.02 -33.03
C ALA A 211 -5.72 15.28 -34.54
N ALA A 212 -6.78 15.99 -34.97
CA ALA A 212 -6.94 16.41 -36.35
C ALA A 212 -5.77 17.32 -36.82
N THR A 213 -5.36 18.26 -35.96
CA THR A 213 -4.22 19.15 -36.24
C THR A 213 -2.89 18.38 -36.31
N ALA A 214 -2.69 17.39 -35.44
CA ALA A 214 -1.50 16.55 -35.43
C ALA A 214 -1.42 15.63 -36.67
N LEU A 215 -2.57 15.13 -37.16
CA LEU A 215 -2.64 14.36 -38.41
C LEU A 215 -2.29 15.22 -39.62
N ASP A 216 -2.76 16.47 -39.69
CA ASP A 216 -2.37 17.42 -40.75
C ASP A 216 -0.86 17.72 -40.72
N LEU A 217 -0.31 17.96 -39.53
CA LEU A 217 1.14 18.18 -39.38
C LEU A 217 1.95 16.95 -39.81
N ARG A 218 1.50 15.74 -39.45
CA ARG A 218 2.13 14.48 -39.87
C ARG A 218 2.12 14.30 -41.38
N ALA A 219 1.01 14.65 -42.04
CA ALA A 219 0.91 14.60 -43.50
C ALA A 219 1.92 15.55 -44.16
N ARG A 220 2.00 16.81 -43.69
CA ARG A 220 2.98 17.80 -44.19
C ARG A 220 4.42 17.37 -43.96
N MET A 221 4.72 16.75 -42.81
CA MET A 221 6.06 16.19 -42.56
C MET A 221 6.37 15.02 -43.51
N GLY A 222 5.39 14.15 -43.78
CA GLY A 222 5.54 13.05 -44.74
C GLY A 222 5.87 13.54 -46.15
N GLU A 223 5.19 14.59 -46.62
CA GLU A 223 5.49 15.23 -47.91
C GLU A 223 6.91 15.81 -47.94
N LYS A 224 7.35 16.47 -46.85
CA LYS A 224 8.70 17.04 -46.76
C LYS A 224 9.79 15.97 -46.75
N VAL A 225 9.56 14.85 -46.08
CA VAL A 225 10.49 13.71 -46.08
C VAL A 225 10.60 13.13 -47.49
N ALA A 226 9.49 12.92 -48.19
CA ALA A 226 9.50 12.40 -49.56
C ALA A 226 10.25 13.34 -50.54
N GLU A 227 10.09 14.66 -50.38
CA GLU A 227 10.84 15.67 -51.14
C GLU A 227 12.36 15.57 -50.88
N LEU A 228 12.76 15.46 -49.62
CA LEU A 228 14.17 15.35 -49.23
C LEU A 228 14.80 14.04 -49.73
N GLU A 229 14.10 12.92 -49.65
CA GLU A 229 14.56 11.64 -50.20
C GLU A 229 14.75 11.70 -51.72
N LYS A 230 13.83 12.37 -52.45
CA LYS A 230 13.96 12.55 -53.89
C LYS A 230 15.20 13.38 -54.23
N ARG A 231 15.50 14.41 -53.41
CA ARG A 231 16.68 15.25 -53.56
C ARG A 231 17.97 14.50 -53.25
N ALA A 232 17.98 13.66 -52.22
CA ALA A 232 19.11 12.79 -51.88
C ALA A 232 19.44 11.82 -53.03
N ARG A 233 18.44 11.11 -53.56
CA ARG A 233 18.60 10.21 -54.73
C ARG A 233 19.04 10.93 -56.01
N HIS A 234 18.78 12.23 -56.12
CA HIS A 234 19.28 13.02 -57.24
C HIS A 234 20.76 13.37 -57.07
N LEU A 235 21.15 13.77 -55.85
CA LEU A 235 22.55 14.06 -55.52
C LEU A 235 23.44 12.82 -55.62
N GLU A 236 22.97 11.65 -55.18
CA GLU A 236 23.71 10.38 -55.34
C GLU A 236 24.01 10.08 -56.80
N ARG A 237 23.03 10.26 -57.70
CA ARG A 237 23.24 10.07 -59.15
C ARG A 237 24.25 11.05 -59.75
N ILE A 238 24.29 12.29 -59.26
CA ILE A 238 25.28 13.28 -59.70
C ILE A 238 26.68 12.85 -59.24
N LEU A 239 26.82 12.47 -57.96
CA LEU A 239 28.10 12.02 -57.39
C LEU A 239 28.62 10.76 -58.08
N GLU A 240 27.75 9.83 -58.45
CA GLU A 240 28.12 8.62 -59.18
C GLU A 240 28.61 8.97 -60.60
N GLY A 241 27.95 9.89 -61.30
CA GLY A 241 28.41 10.40 -62.59
C GLY A 241 29.76 11.13 -62.52
N GLU A 242 30.02 11.91 -61.46
CA GLU A 242 31.33 12.53 -61.24
C GLU A 242 32.41 11.47 -60.98
N ARG A 243 32.08 10.44 -60.20
CA ARG A 243 33.01 9.36 -59.86
C ARG A 243 33.42 8.55 -61.08
N ASP A 244 32.47 8.26 -61.98
CA ASP A 244 32.73 7.62 -63.26
C ASP A 244 33.62 8.51 -64.15
N ALA A 245 33.35 9.81 -64.21
CA ALA A 245 34.16 10.76 -64.97
C ALA A 245 35.61 10.84 -64.44
N TYR A 246 35.80 10.83 -63.11
CA TYR A 246 37.12 10.76 -62.49
C TYR A 246 37.84 9.44 -62.80
N SER A 247 37.12 8.31 -62.80
CA SER A 247 37.69 7.00 -63.16
C SER A 247 38.18 6.98 -64.61
N SER A 248 37.36 7.42 -65.55
CA SER A 248 37.75 7.49 -66.97
C SER A 248 38.89 8.49 -67.22
N ALA A 249 38.94 9.60 -66.47
CA ALA A 249 40.05 10.54 -66.55
C ALA A 249 41.37 9.93 -66.03
N ALA A 250 41.30 9.11 -64.98
CA ALA A 250 42.46 8.40 -64.44
C ALA A 250 43.01 7.35 -65.41
N GLU A 251 42.13 6.54 -66.02
CA GLU A 251 42.51 5.56 -67.05
C GLU A 251 43.20 6.24 -68.24
N ARG A 252 42.66 7.37 -68.71
CA ARG A 252 43.25 8.13 -69.82
C ARG A 252 44.61 8.74 -69.46
N LEU A 253 44.81 9.11 -68.19
CA LEU A 253 46.09 9.59 -67.68
C LEU A 253 47.15 8.48 -67.67
N GLU A 254 46.74 7.26 -67.33
CA GLU A 254 47.60 6.06 -67.35
C GLU A 254 48.00 5.69 -68.78
N GLU A 255 47.03 5.71 -69.72
CA GLU A 255 47.29 5.48 -71.15
C GLU A 255 48.26 6.53 -71.74
N MET A 256 48.06 7.82 -71.42
CA MET A 256 48.99 8.88 -71.81
C MET A 256 50.38 8.72 -71.18
N HIS A 257 50.47 8.17 -69.96
CA HIS A 257 51.74 7.92 -69.30
C HIS A 257 52.51 6.79 -70.00
N ASP A 258 51.83 5.73 -70.39
CA ASP A 258 52.40 4.62 -71.15
C ASP A 258 52.87 5.06 -72.55
N GLU A 259 52.05 5.85 -73.26
CA GLU A 259 52.44 6.45 -74.53
C GLU A 259 53.69 7.32 -74.39
N LEU A 260 53.74 8.17 -73.35
CA LEU A 260 54.91 9.00 -73.07
C LEU A 260 56.14 8.15 -72.76
N GLY A 261 55.97 7.04 -72.02
CA GLY A 261 57.03 6.08 -71.75
C GLY A 261 57.61 5.46 -73.03
N GLN A 262 56.75 5.12 -74.00
CA GLN A 262 57.18 4.61 -75.31
C GLN A 262 57.95 5.67 -76.11
N VAL A 263 57.47 6.92 -76.13
CA VAL A 263 58.14 8.03 -76.81
C VAL A 263 59.51 8.31 -76.19
N VAL A 264 59.62 8.29 -74.87
CA VAL A 264 60.90 8.48 -74.15
C VAL A 264 61.86 7.33 -74.44
N ALA A 265 61.39 6.08 -74.43
CA ALA A 265 62.21 4.92 -74.77
C ALA A 265 62.73 4.99 -76.21
N GLU A 266 61.91 5.43 -77.17
CA GLU A 266 62.32 5.59 -78.56
C GLU A 266 63.29 6.75 -78.75
N ARG A 267 63.08 7.88 -78.05
CA ARG A 267 64.06 8.97 -77.98
C ARG A 267 65.42 8.47 -77.50
N ASP A 268 65.44 7.71 -76.41
CA ASP A 268 66.69 7.20 -75.83
C ASP A 268 67.40 6.24 -76.78
N ARG A 269 66.65 5.36 -77.48
CA ARG A 269 67.20 4.54 -78.57
C ARG A 269 67.81 5.37 -79.69
N ILE A 270 67.11 6.40 -80.16
CA ILE A 270 67.60 7.31 -81.22
C ILE A 270 68.85 8.05 -80.74
N GLN A 271 68.87 8.50 -79.49
CA GLN A 271 69.99 9.21 -78.90
C GLN A 271 71.24 8.32 -78.76
N ASP A 272 71.06 7.06 -78.37
CA ASP A 272 72.13 6.07 -78.31
C ASP A 272 72.60 5.62 -79.69
N ALA A 273 71.69 5.49 -80.66
CA ALA A 273 72.04 5.25 -82.06
C ALA A 273 72.88 6.41 -82.64
N LEU A 274 72.50 7.66 -82.36
CA LEU A 274 73.25 8.86 -82.77
C LEU A 274 74.63 8.97 -82.10
N LYS A 275 74.78 8.56 -80.83
CA LYS A 275 76.09 8.52 -80.16
C LYS A 275 77.03 7.48 -80.76
N ASN A 276 76.48 6.35 -81.24
CA ASN A 276 77.25 5.22 -81.74
C ASN A 276 77.43 5.22 -83.26
N ALA A 277 76.74 6.10 -83.98
CA ALA A 277 76.89 6.26 -85.42
C ALA A 277 78.19 6.99 -85.78
N ARG A 278 79.15 6.25 -86.37
CA ARG A 278 80.39 6.79 -86.94
C ARG A 278 80.14 7.17 -88.41
N PHE A 279 80.02 8.46 -88.69
CA PHE A 279 79.85 8.99 -90.06
C PHE A 279 81.20 9.45 -90.63
N THR A 280 81.52 9.03 -91.85
CA THR A 280 82.84 9.13 -92.49
C THR A 280 83.06 10.41 -93.32
N ASP A 281 82.42 11.53 -92.96
CA ASP A 281 82.66 12.82 -93.62
C ASP A 281 82.45 14.01 -92.64
N GLU A 282 83.54 14.68 -92.26
CA GLU A 282 83.64 15.56 -91.08
C GLU A 282 82.87 16.89 -91.20
N GLY A 283 82.50 17.34 -92.41
CA GLY A 283 81.81 18.64 -92.59
C GLY A 283 80.27 18.56 -92.50
N PHE A 284 79.67 17.47 -92.96
CA PHE A 284 78.20 17.32 -93.00
C PHE A 284 77.65 16.66 -91.73
N GLY A 285 78.45 15.80 -91.10
CA GLY A 285 78.10 15.13 -89.83
C GLY A 285 77.96 16.08 -88.65
N GLU A 286 78.85 17.08 -88.49
CA GLU A 286 78.76 18.03 -87.37
C GLU A 286 77.54 18.97 -87.47
N LEU A 287 77.17 19.40 -88.68
CA LEU A 287 75.99 20.24 -88.92
C LEU A 287 74.68 19.49 -88.69
N LEU A 288 74.60 18.22 -89.12
CA LEU A 288 73.43 17.36 -88.88
C LEU A 288 73.28 17.00 -87.40
N ILE A 289 74.38 16.68 -86.71
CA ILE A 289 74.38 16.39 -85.28
C ILE A 289 73.95 17.63 -84.47
N ARG A 290 74.36 18.83 -84.88
CA ARG A 290 74.00 20.08 -84.18
C ARG A 290 72.54 20.49 -84.45
N ALA A 291 72.02 20.25 -85.66
CA ALA A 291 70.61 20.47 -85.99
C ALA A 291 69.68 19.50 -85.22
N VAL A 292 70.01 18.21 -85.22
CA VAL A 292 69.22 17.17 -84.54
C VAL A 292 69.33 17.26 -83.01
N LYS A 293 70.51 17.61 -82.45
CA LYS A 293 70.64 17.87 -81.00
C LYS A 293 69.85 19.10 -80.54
N ASN A 294 69.71 20.13 -81.39
CA ASN A 294 68.90 21.30 -81.06
C ASN A 294 67.39 21.02 -81.15
N GLU A 295 66.92 20.20 -82.08
CA GLU A 295 65.50 19.78 -82.13
C GLU A 295 65.15 18.81 -80.99
N VAL A 296 65.99 17.79 -80.72
CA VAL A 296 65.76 16.83 -79.62
C VAL A 296 65.91 17.46 -78.24
N GLY A 297 66.76 18.49 -78.10
CA GLY A 297 66.89 19.30 -76.88
C GLY A 297 65.75 20.31 -76.67
N SER A 298 64.89 20.53 -77.67
CA SER A 298 63.72 21.43 -77.59
C SER A 298 62.41 20.71 -77.24
N LEU A 299 62.46 19.38 -77.06
CA LEU A 299 61.32 18.59 -76.61
C LEU A 299 61.07 18.82 -75.11
N PRO A 300 59.83 19.16 -74.69
CA PRO A 300 59.56 19.62 -73.34
C PRO A 300 59.72 18.52 -72.27
N ASN A 301 60.41 18.86 -71.17
CA ASN A 301 60.69 17.94 -70.05
C ASN A 301 59.61 17.93 -68.94
N SER A 302 58.36 18.37 -69.23
CA SER A 302 57.26 18.30 -68.25
C SER A 302 55.88 18.30 -68.91
N LEU A 303 54.92 17.57 -68.33
CA LEU A 303 53.53 17.40 -68.78
C LEU A 303 52.75 18.72 -69.01
N ASP A 304 53.16 19.83 -68.40
CA ASP A 304 52.45 21.13 -68.51
C ASP A 304 52.70 21.89 -69.84
N ALA A 305 53.70 21.49 -70.63
CA ALA A 305 53.95 22.05 -71.97
C ALA A 305 53.20 21.31 -73.09
N THR A 306 52.69 20.11 -72.81
CA THR A 306 51.92 19.27 -73.75
C THR A 306 50.50 19.84 -73.94
N SER A 307 49.92 20.47 -72.91
CA SER A 307 48.58 21.10 -72.99
C SER A 307 48.55 22.32 -73.91
N ARG A 308 49.59 23.16 -73.90
CA ARG A 308 49.68 24.33 -74.81
C ARG A 308 50.00 23.94 -76.25
N THR A 309 50.70 22.82 -76.44
CA THR A 309 51.03 22.31 -77.79
C THR A 309 49.84 21.56 -78.40
N ALA A 310 49.04 20.84 -77.59
CA ALA A 310 47.79 20.23 -78.03
C ALA A 310 46.73 21.28 -78.42
N GLN A 311 46.57 22.36 -77.65
CA GLN A 311 45.65 23.46 -77.99
C GLN A 311 46.10 24.26 -79.22
N LEU A 312 47.41 24.42 -79.43
CA LEU A 312 47.94 25.07 -80.64
C LEU A 312 47.81 24.16 -81.88
N MET A 313 47.97 22.84 -81.75
CA MET A 313 47.74 21.87 -82.82
C MET A 313 46.25 21.68 -83.14
N GLU A 314 45.36 21.79 -82.16
CA GLU A 314 43.90 21.75 -82.35
C GLU A 314 43.39 23.05 -83.01
N PHE A 315 43.99 24.20 -82.67
CA PHE A 315 43.77 25.48 -83.35
C PHE A 315 44.33 25.48 -84.78
N MET A 316 45.54 24.96 -85.01
CA MET A 316 46.09 24.82 -86.37
C MET A 316 45.32 23.78 -87.20
N GLY A 317 44.83 22.70 -86.60
CA GLY A 317 44.01 21.68 -87.26
C GLY A 317 42.58 22.15 -87.61
N SER A 318 42.01 23.10 -86.86
CA SER A 318 40.73 23.75 -87.20
C SER A 318 40.90 24.80 -88.30
N VAL A 319 42.03 25.53 -88.32
CA VAL A 319 42.39 26.48 -89.39
C VAL A 319 42.74 25.77 -90.71
N LEU A 320 43.40 24.60 -90.67
CA LEU A 320 43.73 23.80 -91.86
C LEU A 320 42.51 23.07 -92.44
N ARG A 321 41.56 22.61 -91.60
CA ARG A 321 40.29 22.02 -92.05
C ARG A 321 39.34 23.06 -92.67
N ALA A 322 39.30 24.29 -92.14
CA ALA A 322 38.57 25.39 -92.74
C ALA A 322 39.18 25.90 -94.07
N HIS A 323 40.45 25.56 -94.37
CA HIS A 323 41.11 25.90 -95.63
C HIS A 323 41.02 24.77 -96.69
N ALA A 324 40.84 23.51 -96.26
CA ALA A 324 40.69 22.36 -97.15
C ALA A 324 39.28 22.22 -97.75
N ASP A 325 38.23 22.68 -97.06
CA ASP A 325 36.83 22.65 -97.56
C ASP A 325 36.51 23.78 -98.58
N LEU A 326 37.48 24.62 -98.93
CA LEU A 326 37.35 25.67 -99.95
C LEU A 326 38.04 25.35 -101.29
N ARG A 327 38.59 24.13 -101.46
CA ARG A 327 39.20 23.68 -102.72
C ARG A 327 38.94 22.20 -102.99
N GLU A 328 37.79 21.86 -103.56
CA GLU A 328 37.66 21.23 -104.89
C GLU A 328 36.26 20.63 -105.13
N PRO A 329 35.83 20.51 -106.41
CA PRO A 329 34.45 20.76 -106.81
C PRO A 329 33.59 19.53 -107.12
N ARG A 330 32.28 19.78 -107.01
CA ARG A 330 31.09 19.06 -107.52
C ARG A 330 31.29 18.05 -108.67
N SER A 331 30.72 16.86 -108.48
CA SER A 331 29.77 16.16 -109.39
C SER A 331 29.13 15.00 -108.59
N GLY A 332 27.86 14.58 -108.67
CA GLY A 332 26.66 14.92 -109.41
C GLY A 332 25.66 13.75 -109.23
N GLY A 333 24.35 14.01 -109.11
CA GLY A 333 23.25 13.01 -109.23
C GLY A 333 22.62 12.56 -107.90
N GLN A 334 21.51 13.16 -107.43
CA GLN A 334 20.08 13.00 -107.82
C GLN A 334 19.26 11.98 -107.00
N ARG A 335 18.25 12.57 -106.30
CA ARG A 335 16.83 12.17 -106.13
C ARG A 335 16.53 10.89 -105.34
N GLY A 336 15.50 10.79 -104.49
CA GLY A 336 14.38 11.62 -104.01
C GLY A 336 13.70 10.76 -102.89
N GLY A 337 12.71 11.17 -102.10
CA GLY A 337 11.86 12.34 -101.98
C GLY A 337 11.19 12.30 -100.59
N GLY A 338 10.57 13.41 -100.20
CA GLY A 338 9.83 13.58 -98.93
C GLY A 338 8.50 12.81 -98.87
N PRO A 339 7.55 13.16 -97.96
CA PRO A 339 7.30 14.51 -97.41
C PRO A 339 7.00 14.59 -95.88
N GLY A 340 7.09 15.81 -95.32
CA GLY A 340 6.33 16.24 -94.12
C GLY A 340 4.92 16.72 -94.51
N PRO A 341 4.27 17.73 -93.89
CA PRO A 341 4.51 18.43 -92.61
C PRO A 341 3.20 18.69 -91.80
N SER A 342 3.23 19.33 -90.62
CA SER A 342 2.79 20.73 -90.33
C SER A 342 2.19 20.73 -88.90
N SER A 343 2.11 21.77 -88.07
CA SER A 343 2.04 23.25 -88.18
C SER A 343 2.29 23.80 -86.75
N THR A 344 3.23 24.74 -86.49
CA THR A 344 3.12 26.23 -86.36
C THR A 344 2.06 26.76 -85.38
N VAL A 345 2.19 27.83 -84.57
CA VAL A 345 3.20 28.86 -84.18
C VAL A 345 2.52 29.78 -83.12
N GLY A 346 3.30 30.49 -82.27
CA GLY A 346 2.96 31.81 -81.67
C GLY A 346 3.13 31.87 -80.13
N GLU A 347 4.23 32.41 -79.57
CA GLU A 347 4.52 33.84 -79.23
C GLU A 347 3.65 34.38 -78.05
N GLU A 348 4.10 35.11 -77.03
CA GLU A 348 5.27 35.98 -76.80
C GLU A 348 5.38 36.43 -75.31
N ALA A 349 6.51 37.07 -74.98
CA ALA A 349 6.80 38.06 -73.92
C ALA A 349 7.62 37.65 -72.66
N GLU A 350 8.84 38.19 -72.61
CA GLU A 350 9.86 38.24 -71.55
C GLU A 350 9.75 39.54 -70.72
N ASP A 351 10.26 39.52 -69.48
CA ASP A 351 10.89 40.70 -68.85
C ASP A 351 11.88 40.29 -67.72
N ALA A 352 12.76 41.20 -67.35
CA ALA A 352 14.17 40.99 -66.95
C ALA A 352 14.56 40.96 -65.43
N ASP A 353 15.86 40.64 -65.23
CA ASP A 353 16.82 41.13 -64.19
C ASP A 353 16.95 40.43 -62.78
N PRO A 354 18.11 40.56 -62.06
CA PRO A 354 18.83 39.41 -61.50
C PRO A 354 19.20 39.60 -60.00
N SER A 355 19.98 38.69 -59.40
CA SER A 355 20.65 38.96 -58.11
C SER A 355 21.98 38.20 -57.98
N PRO A 356 23.06 38.86 -57.52
CA PRO A 356 24.35 38.22 -57.31
C PRO A 356 24.61 37.91 -55.82
N ALA A 357 25.44 36.89 -55.60
CA ALA A 357 26.17 36.67 -54.36
C ALA A 357 27.57 37.28 -54.48
N SER A 358 28.13 37.80 -53.39
CA SER A 358 29.59 37.83 -53.19
C SER A 358 29.95 37.85 -51.70
N THR A 359 30.88 36.97 -51.34
CA THR A 359 31.64 36.95 -50.09
C THR A 359 33.03 37.51 -50.39
N GLY A 360 33.56 38.33 -49.47
CA GLY A 360 34.92 38.87 -49.56
C GLY A 360 35.59 38.86 -48.18
N ILE A 361 36.70 38.13 -48.09
CA ILE A 361 37.67 38.10 -46.99
C ILE A 361 38.82 39.07 -47.34
N ARG A 362 39.36 39.78 -46.33
CA ARG A 362 40.74 40.29 -46.13
C ARG A 362 40.70 41.39 -45.06
N ASP A 363 41.74 41.81 -44.35
CA ASP A 363 43.02 41.31 -43.83
C ASP A 363 43.58 42.50 -42.99
N ARG A 364 44.56 42.21 -42.14
CA ARG A 364 45.28 43.02 -41.13
C ARG A 364 45.77 44.41 -41.59
N SER A 365 45.93 45.34 -40.63
CA SER A 365 47.26 45.82 -40.14
C SER A 365 47.23 47.09 -39.26
N HIS A 366 48.27 47.17 -38.42
CA HIS A 366 48.65 48.17 -37.40
C HIS A 366 48.75 49.65 -37.84
N ARG A 367 48.56 50.60 -36.89
CA ARG A 367 49.59 51.59 -36.48
C ARG A 367 49.21 52.41 -35.23
N GLU A 368 50.25 52.87 -34.54
CA GLU A 368 50.31 53.48 -33.20
C GLU A 368 50.11 55.02 -33.15
N GLN A 369 49.99 55.50 -31.89
CA GLN A 369 50.46 56.76 -31.28
C GLN A 369 49.47 57.93 -30.98
N GLU A 370 49.54 58.32 -29.69
CA GLU A 370 48.85 59.34 -28.85
C GLU A 370 49.18 60.82 -29.21
N PRO A 371 48.89 61.89 -28.40
CA PRO A 371 48.17 62.02 -27.10
C PRO A 371 47.20 63.24 -26.95
N GLY A 372 46.44 63.27 -25.85
CA GLY A 372 46.31 64.53 -25.07
C GLY A 372 44.93 65.03 -24.62
N THR A 373 44.68 64.91 -23.31
CA THR A 373 44.06 65.90 -22.39
C THR A 373 42.53 66.04 -22.28
N GLY A 374 42.03 66.00 -21.02
CA GLY A 374 40.85 66.76 -20.59
C GLY A 374 39.76 66.01 -19.81
N THR A 375 40.01 65.77 -18.52
CA THR A 375 39.14 65.67 -17.30
C THR A 375 37.57 65.65 -17.36
N PRO A 376 36.91 65.10 -16.31
CA PRO A 376 35.66 64.34 -16.37
C PRO A 376 34.44 65.05 -15.72
N LEU A 377 33.25 64.40 -15.76
CA LEU A 377 32.14 64.37 -14.74
C LEU A 377 30.80 63.99 -15.43
N PRO A 378 29.75 63.49 -14.73
CA PRO A 378 29.70 62.69 -13.50
C PRO A 378 28.84 61.41 -13.64
N ALA A 379 28.98 60.53 -12.66
CA ALA A 379 28.20 59.30 -12.50
C ALA A 379 26.69 59.58 -12.32
N GLY A 380 25.90 59.08 -13.26
CA GLY A 380 24.44 58.99 -13.18
C GLY A 380 24.00 57.53 -13.16
N LYS A 381 23.44 57.11 -12.02
CA LYS A 381 22.92 55.78 -11.73
C LYS A 381 21.86 55.33 -12.75
N THR A 382 22.07 54.17 -13.37
CA THR A 382 21.01 53.19 -13.68
C THR A 382 21.66 51.81 -13.89
N SER A 383 22.12 51.19 -12.79
CA SER A 383 22.27 49.73 -12.81
C SER A 383 20.86 49.13 -12.74
N ALA A 384 20.28 48.85 -13.90
CA ALA A 384 19.30 47.79 -14.00
C ALA A 384 20.02 46.50 -13.61
N SER A 385 19.99 46.19 -12.31
CA SER A 385 20.35 44.88 -11.80
C SER A 385 19.37 43.90 -12.45
N LEU A 386 19.85 43.23 -13.50
CA LEU A 386 19.38 41.92 -13.89
C LEU A 386 19.65 41.00 -12.69
N ASN A 387 18.74 41.03 -11.72
CA ASN A 387 18.63 39.99 -10.70
C ASN A 387 18.21 38.71 -11.44
N GLY A 388 19.20 38.00 -11.98
CA GLY A 388 19.06 36.59 -12.31
C GLY A 388 18.71 35.88 -11.02
N ARG A 389 17.42 35.61 -10.79
CA ARG A 389 16.98 34.66 -9.77
C ARG A 389 17.64 33.33 -10.13
N THR A 390 18.70 32.98 -9.40
CA THR A 390 19.24 31.62 -9.43
C THR A 390 18.10 30.69 -9.06
N ARG A 391 17.71 29.81 -9.98
CA ARG A 391 16.64 28.85 -9.73
C ARG A 391 17.01 28.02 -8.49
N PRO A 392 16.10 27.84 -7.52
CA PRO A 392 16.39 27.03 -6.34
C PRO A 392 16.79 25.62 -6.77
N THR A 393 17.98 25.19 -6.37
CA THR A 393 18.47 23.84 -6.60
C THR A 393 18.09 22.96 -5.41
N LEU A 394 17.56 21.77 -5.69
CA LEU A 394 17.39 20.72 -4.68
C LEU A 394 18.35 19.57 -4.95
N SER A 395 18.92 19.04 -3.88
CA SER A 395 19.55 17.72 -3.92
C SER A 395 18.79 16.73 -3.05
N PHE A 396 18.44 15.61 -3.65
CA PHE A 396 17.92 14.42 -2.97
C PHE A 396 19.05 13.41 -2.82
N ARG A 397 19.29 12.90 -1.61
CA ARG A 397 20.25 11.82 -1.37
C ARG A 397 19.55 10.67 -0.67
N ALA A 398 19.59 9.49 -1.29
CA ALA A 398 19.10 8.27 -0.66
C ALA A 398 20.14 7.76 0.35
N LEU A 399 19.80 7.77 1.63
CA LEU A 399 20.63 7.16 2.68
C LEU A 399 20.21 5.70 2.95
N GLY A 400 19.01 5.32 2.52
CA GLY A 400 18.47 3.96 2.45
C GLY A 400 17.13 3.95 1.69
N GLY A 401 16.55 2.78 1.43
CA GLY A 401 15.23 2.65 0.76
C GLY A 401 15.21 3.00 -0.73
N ALA A 402 16.36 2.99 -1.41
CA ALA A 402 16.46 3.30 -2.85
C ALA A 402 17.02 2.11 -3.65
N GLY A 403 16.19 1.56 -4.54
CA GLY A 403 16.49 0.30 -5.24
C GLY A 403 16.31 -0.95 -4.36
N GLU A 404 15.69 -0.80 -3.19
CA GLU A 404 15.42 -1.83 -2.19
C GLU A 404 14.17 -1.49 -1.37
N VAL A 405 13.66 -2.48 -0.61
CA VAL A 405 12.59 -2.32 0.37
C VAL A 405 13.22 -2.35 1.76
N GLY A 406 12.77 -1.47 2.65
CA GLY A 406 13.34 -1.36 4.00
C GLY A 406 14.41 -0.29 4.14
N GLY A 407 14.59 0.21 5.37
CA GLY A 407 15.63 1.19 5.70
C GLY A 407 15.43 2.57 5.07
N SER A 408 14.19 2.97 4.80
CA SER A 408 13.84 4.25 4.18
C SER A 408 14.46 5.42 4.93
N SER A 409 15.26 6.22 4.21
CA SER A 409 15.86 7.44 4.75
C SER A 409 16.38 8.33 3.64
N HIS A 410 15.77 9.51 3.51
CA HIS A 410 15.96 10.39 2.37
C HIS A 410 16.33 11.79 2.82
N LEU A 411 17.50 12.28 2.41
CA LEU A 411 17.94 13.64 2.71
C LEU A 411 17.56 14.58 1.57
N LEU A 412 16.74 15.57 1.85
CA LEU A 412 16.38 16.65 0.93
C LEU A 412 17.10 17.93 1.37
N ASP A 413 17.94 18.48 0.50
CA ASP A 413 18.62 19.76 0.68
C ASP A 413 18.06 20.78 -0.30
N PHE A 414 17.42 21.83 0.23
CA PHE A 414 16.84 22.94 -0.52
C PHE A 414 17.79 24.16 -0.59
N GLY A 415 19.10 23.94 -0.50
CA GLY A 415 20.18 24.93 -0.61
C GLY A 415 20.49 25.67 0.69
N GLY A 416 19.49 25.87 1.55
CA GLY A 416 19.65 26.47 2.88
C GLY A 416 18.77 25.81 3.96
N THR A 417 18.14 24.68 3.64
CA THR A 417 17.32 23.92 4.56
C THR A 417 17.46 22.43 4.23
N ARG A 418 17.95 21.64 5.18
CA ARG A 418 18.17 20.20 5.06
C ARG A 418 17.17 19.46 5.92
N ILE A 419 16.36 18.62 5.28
CA ILE A 419 15.32 17.84 5.95
C ILE A 419 15.53 16.37 5.64
N LEU A 420 15.51 15.55 6.69
CA LEU A 420 15.51 14.10 6.58
C LEU A 420 14.07 13.61 6.56
N VAL A 421 13.71 12.76 5.61
CA VAL A 421 12.44 12.03 5.59
C VAL A 421 12.74 10.57 5.88
N ASP A 422 12.14 10.06 6.96
CA ASP A 422 12.30 8.72 7.51
C ASP A 422 13.71 8.37 8.02
N ALA A 423 13.72 7.46 8.99
CA ALA A 423 14.90 6.90 9.64
C ALA A 423 14.65 5.42 9.93
N GLY A 424 14.61 4.61 8.86
CA GLY A 424 14.31 3.18 8.92
C GLY A 424 15.48 2.25 9.23
N ILE A 425 15.15 1.02 9.61
CA ILE A 425 16.07 -0.14 9.58
C ILE A 425 15.66 -1.12 8.51
N LYS A 426 16.59 -1.99 8.09
CA LYS A 426 16.26 -3.13 7.22
C LYS A 426 15.84 -4.33 8.05
N PRO A 427 14.59 -4.82 7.93
CA PRO A 427 14.12 -5.95 8.72
C PRO A 427 14.80 -7.28 8.35
N ASP A 428 15.26 -7.42 7.11
CA ASP A 428 15.86 -8.65 6.57
C ASP A 428 17.33 -8.86 6.94
N GLY A 429 17.94 -7.89 7.64
CA GLY A 429 19.34 -7.93 8.06
C GLY A 429 20.36 -7.82 6.91
N ARG A 430 19.94 -7.54 5.67
CA ARG A 430 20.85 -7.48 4.51
C ARG A 430 21.44 -6.07 4.33
N GLY A 431 22.78 -5.97 4.38
CA GLY A 431 23.51 -4.72 4.20
C GLY A 431 23.68 -3.93 5.50
N SER A 432 23.94 -2.62 5.39
CA SER A 432 24.03 -1.78 6.61
C SER A 432 22.67 -1.69 7.28
N LEU A 433 22.60 -2.05 8.56
CA LEU A 433 21.38 -2.08 9.37
C LEU A 433 20.68 -0.72 9.46
N ALA A 434 21.43 0.38 9.32
CA ALA A 434 20.89 1.73 9.46
C ALA A 434 21.71 2.77 8.67
N PRO A 435 21.09 3.88 8.26
CA PRO A 435 21.78 5.01 7.62
C PRO A 435 22.88 5.62 8.49
N ASN A 436 23.95 6.14 7.87
CA ASN A 436 25.01 6.85 8.58
C ASN A 436 24.66 8.34 8.79
N PHE A 437 23.92 8.63 9.87
CA PHE A 437 23.50 10.00 10.19
C PHE A 437 24.65 10.93 10.61
N ARG A 438 25.80 10.42 11.07
CA ARG A 438 26.97 11.27 11.42
C ARG A 438 27.56 11.98 10.22
N ALA A 439 27.43 11.40 9.03
CA ALA A 439 27.91 11.98 7.79
C ALA A 439 26.98 13.08 7.24
N VAL A 440 25.82 13.29 7.87
CA VAL A 440 24.86 14.34 7.49
C VAL A 440 25.17 15.59 8.32
N GLU A 441 25.76 16.60 7.69
CA GLU A 441 26.04 17.88 8.35
C GLU A 441 24.85 18.84 8.21
N GLY A 442 24.61 19.67 9.23
CA GLY A 442 23.66 20.78 9.15
C GLY A 442 22.20 20.35 8.91
N LEU A 443 21.76 19.24 9.51
CA LEU A 443 20.37 18.80 9.43
C LEU A 443 19.46 19.73 10.26
N ASP A 444 18.41 20.29 9.66
CA ASP A 444 17.50 21.22 10.35
C ASP A 444 16.32 20.52 11.02
N ALA A 445 15.81 19.45 10.39
CA ALA A 445 14.67 18.69 10.88
C ALA A 445 14.66 17.26 10.33
N ALA A 446 13.97 16.37 11.03
CA ALA A 446 13.56 15.07 10.50
C ALA A 446 12.03 14.97 10.49
N ILE A 447 11.48 14.26 9.51
CA ILE A 447 10.06 13.96 9.38
C ILE A 447 9.91 12.46 9.27
N ILE A 448 9.08 11.86 10.11
CA ILE A 448 8.76 10.44 10.03
C ILE A 448 7.35 10.29 9.48
N THR A 449 7.26 9.61 8.33
CA THR A 449 6.02 9.42 7.59
C THR A 449 5.05 8.52 8.36
N HIS A 450 5.53 7.41 8.91
CA HIS A 450 4.72 6.48 9.68
C HIS A 450 5.55 5.56 10.59
N ALA A 451 4.86 4.68 11.34
CA ALA A 451 5.41 3.94 12.47
C ALA A 451 5.91 2.51 12.16
N HIS A 452 6.07 2.13 10.89
CA HIS A 452 6.75 0.88 10.57
C HIS A 452 8.26 1.00 10.77
N LEU A 453 8.92 -0.12 11.10
CA LEU A 453 10.34 -0.14 11.50
C LEU A 453 11.28 0.23 10.35
N ASP A 454 10.89 -0.06 9.12
CA ASP A 454 11.55 0.39 7.90
C ASP A 454 11.45 1.88 7.63
N HIS A 455 10.70 2.64 8.42
CA HIS A 455 10.63 4.11 8.36
C HIS A 455 11.04 4.80 9.66
N CYS A 456 10.98 4.11 10.80
CA CYS A 456 11.28 4.71 12.12
C CYS A 456 12.30 3.94 12.99
N GLY A 457 12.72 2.73 12.58
CA GLY A 457 13.54 1.83 13.40
C GLY A 457 14.92 2.38 13.77
N ALA A 458 15.47 3.30 12.97
CA ALA A 458 16.77 3.93 13.19
C ALA A 458 16.66 5.28 13.92
N LEU A 459 15.49 5.64 14.44
CA LEU A 459 15.33 6.82 15.29
C LEU A 459 16.25 6.88 16.50
N PRO A 460 16.51 5.79 17.25
CA PRO A 460 17.48 5.84 18.35
C PRO A 460 18.90 6.21 17.87
N LEU A 461 19.27 5.79 16.65
CA LEU A 461 20.54 6.15 16.01
C LEU A 461 20.56 7.63 15.62
N LEU A 462 19.48 8.14 15.03
CA LEU A 462 19.34 9.55 14.66
C LEU A 462 19.43 10.46 15.89
N VAL A 463 18.75 10.10 16.98
CA VAL A 463 18.77 10.87 18.24
C VAL A 463 20.17 10.94 18.84
N ARG A 464 20.93 9.84 18.77
CA ARG A 464 22.34 9.80 19.20
C ARG A 464 23.23 10.68 18.33
N ASP A 465 23.12 10.54 17.01
CA ASP A 465 24.06 11.14 16.06
C ASP A 465 23.75 12.61 15.74
N GLN A 466 22.49 13.05 15.94
CA GLN A 466 22.02 14.40 15.68
C GLN A 466 21.29 14.99 16.92
N PRO A 467 22.02 15.25 18.03
CA PRO A 467 21.45 15.68 19.31
C PRO A 467 21.03 17.16 19.29
N GLY A 468 20.06 17.51 18.46
CA GLY A 468 19.40 18.83 18.43
C GLY A 468 18.27 18.94 17.42
N VAL A 469 18.26 18.02 16.44
CA VAL A 469 17.28 17.97 15.35
C VAL A 469 15.86 17.61 15.84
N PRO A 470 14.85 18.48 15.68
CA PRO A 470 13.46 18.13 15.96
C PRO A 470 12.96 17.05 15.00
N ILE A 471 12.14 16.14 15.51
CA ILE A 471 11.61 15.01 14.74
C ILE A 471 10.09 15.15 14.66
N TYR A 472 9.58 15.56 13.51
CA TYR A 472 8.16 15.78 13.29
C TYR A 472 7.46 14.50 12.80
N CYS A 473 6.28 14.23 13.31
CA CYS A 473 5.40 13.17 12.82
C CYS A 473 3.96 13.48 13.24
N THR A 474 2.99 12.69 12.81
CA THR A 474 1.61 12.87 13.23
C THR A 474 1.40 12.43 14.69
N PRO A 475 0.35 12.91 15.39
CA PRO A 475 0.08 12.50 16.76
C PRO A 475 -0.11 10.98 16.95
N PRO A 476 -0.81 10.25 16.06
CA PRO A 476 -0.86 8.80 16.16
C PRO A 476 0.51 8.17 15.93
N SER A 477 1.27 8.60 14.91
CA SER A 477 2.61 8.07 14.65
C SER A 477 3.54 8.26 15.84
N ALA A 478 3.47 9.39 16.56
CA ALA A 478 4.29 9.61 17.75
C ALA A 478 4.08 8.55 18.85
N LYS A 479 2.83 8.09 19.04
CA LYS A 479 2.52 6.99 19.98
C LYS A 479 2.95 5.63 19.42
N LEU A 480 2.65 5.38 18.14
CA LEU A 480 2.88 4.11 17.48
C LEU A 480 4.37 3.81 17.30
N ILE A 481 5.20 4.82 16.96
CA ILE A 481 6.67 4.69 16.86
C ILE A 481 7.25 4.18 18.18
N ALA A 482 6.83 4.77 19.31
CA ALA A 482 7.33 4.35 20.61
C ALA A 482 6.96 2.89 20.92
N ALA A 483 5.75 2.46 20.57
CA ALA A 483 5.33 1.07 20.73
C ALA A 483 6.10 0.12 19.80
N ALA A 484 6.21 0.44 18.51
CA ALA A 484 6.92 -0.37 17.53
C ALA A 484 8.39 -0.60 17.93
N LEU A 485 9.08 0.44 18.40
CA LEU A 485 10.46 0.31 18.87
C LEU A 485 10.58 -0.50 20.17
N ASN A 486 9.64 -0.38 21.10
CA ASN A 486 9.61 -1.19 22.32
C ASN A 486 9.39 -2.66 22.00
N ASP A 487 8.43 -2.96 21.12
CA ASP A 487 8.11 -4.32 20.71
C ASP A 487 9.28 -4.97 19.98
N HIS A 488 9.95 -4.23 19.08
CA HIS A 488 11.17 -4.71 18.43
C HIS A 488 12.26 -5.06 19.44
N ALA A 489 12.51 -4.19 20.43
CA ALA A 489 13.50 -4.44 21.47
C ALA A 489 13.14 -5.64 22.36
N ALA A 490 11.87 -5.78 22.73
CA ALA A 490 11.37 -6.88 23.55
C ALA A 490 11.48 -8.25 22.85
N MET A 491 11.37 -8.28 21.53
CA MET A 491 11.59 -9.48 20.71
C MET A 491 13.08 -9.81 20.48
N GLY A 492 14.00 -9.11 21.15
CA GLY A 492 15.44 -9.31 20.98
C GLY A 492 16.05 -8.58 19.78
N GLY A 493 15.28 -7.70 19.13
CA GLY A 493 15.76 -6.82 18.08
C GLY A 493 16.74 -5.77 18.61
N GLY A 494 17.90 -5.65 17.98
CA GLY A 494 18.90 -4.65 18.35
C GLY A 494 18.47 -3.26 17.91
N LEU A 495 18.13 -2.38 18.85
CA LEU A 495 17.91 -0.96 18.54
C LEU A 495 19.24 -0.30 18.18
N PRO A 496 19.41 0.19 16.94
CA PRO A 496 20.68 0.78 16.52
C PRO A 496 20.94 2.08 17.29
N GLY A 497 22.18 2.26 17.75
CA GLY A 497 22.61 3.49 18.39
C GLY A 497 22.55 3.50 19.93
N GLY A 498 21.79 2.59 20.56
CA GLY A 498 21.76 2.46 22.02
C GLY A 498 21.17 3.66 22.79
N ALA A 499 20.56 4.62 22.10
CA ALA A 499 19.83 5.70 22.77
C ALA A 499 18.58 5.14 23.47
N PRO A 500 18.28 5.55 24.71
CA PRO A 500 17.07 5.12 25.40
C PRO A 500 15.82 5.55 24.62
N LEU A 501 14.81 4.68 24.56
CA LEU A 501 13.53 5.00 23.91
C LEU A 501 12.81 6.20 24.55
N SER A 502 13.09 6.49 25.82
CA SER A 502 12.63 7.70 26.49
C SER A 502 13.17 8.97 25.82
N GLU A 503 14.41 8.96 25.32
CA GLU A 503 15.00 10.10 24.61
C GLU A 503 14.40 10.26 23.22
N VAL A 504 14.13 9.15 22.51
CA VAL A 504 13.38 9.20 21.25
C VAL A 504 12.01 9.84 21.46
N ARG A 505 11.25 9.38 22.46
CA ARG A 505 9.91 9.92 22.75
C ARG A 505 9.91 11.42 23.07
N LYS A 506 10.91 11.91 23.79
CA LYS A 506 11.06 13.35 24.11
C LYS A 506 11.33 14.22 22.86
N ARG A 507 11.87 13.62 21.79
CA ARG A 507 12.27 14.31 20.56
C ARG A 507 11.20 14.32 19.48
N LEU A 508 10.19 13.48 19.61
CA LEU A 508 9.03 13.49 18.71
C LEU A 508 8.17 14.73 18.95
N VAL A 509 7.89 15.46 17.88
CA VAL A 509 7.08 16.68 17.87
C VAL A 509 5.82 16.39 17.03
N PRO A 510 4.68 16.11 17.67
CA PRO A 510 3.43 15.83 16.97
C PRO A 510 2.91 17.03 16.17
N VAL A 511 2.55 16.80 14.89
CA VAL A 511 1.95 17.81 14.01
C VAL A 511 0.69 17.26 13.36
N GLN A 512 -0.41 18.00 13.48
CA GLN A 512 -1.69 17.66 12.90
C GLN A 512 -1.63 17.63 11.36
N PHE A 513 -2.41 16.74 10.74
CA PHE A 513 -2.62 16.77 9.29
C PHE A 513 -3.10 18.15 8.82
N GLY A 514 -2.65 18.56 7.65
CA GLY A 514 -2.99 19.84 7.04
C GLY A 514 -2.42 21.09 7.72
N LYS A 515 -1.83 20.97 8.92
CA LYS A 515 -1.23 22.11 9.62
C LYS A 515 0.17 22.38 9.06
N PRO A 516 0.41 23.55 8.42
CA PRO A 516 1.73 23.86 7.90
C PRO A 516 2.71 24.13 9.06
N LEU A 517 3.90 23.53 8.96
CA LEU A 517 5.05 23.81 9.80
C LEU A 517 6.15 24.45 8.94
N LYS A 518 6.97 25.34 9.52
CA LYS A 518 8.04 26.03 8.79
C LYS A 518 9.39 25.63 9.37
N VAL A 519 10.28 25.13 8.52
CA VAL A 519 11.69 24.83 8.86
C VAL A 519 12.56 25.61 7.89
N GLY A 520 13.38 26.53 8.41
CA GLY A 520 14.14 27.46 7.58
C GLY A 520 13.24 28.21 6.60
N ASN A 521 13.48 28.02 5.30
CA ASN A 521 12.72 28.65 4.22
C ASN A 521 11.64 27.73 3.61
N THR A 522 11.51 26.50 4.11
CA THR A 522 10.58 25.49 3.56
C THR A 522 9.35 25.38 4.45
N ARG A 523 8.17 25.48 3.83
CA ARG A 523 6.88 25.13 4.44
C ARG A 523 6.62 23.66 4.19
N ILE A 524 6.15 22.96 5.21
CA ILE A 524 5.97 21.52 5.23
C ILE A 524 4.56 21.23 5.73
N THR A 525 3.83 20.38 5.01
CA THR A 525 2.46 19.97 5.38
C THR A 525 2.35 18.46 5.31
N LEU A 526 1.88 17.84 6.39
CA LEU A 526 1.58 16.41 6.43
C LEU A 526 0.15 16.18 5.93
N THR A 527 -0.04 15.27 4.97
CA THR A 527 -1.34 14.84 4.47
C THR A 527 -1.52 13.36 4.72
N GLU A 528 -2.75 12.89 4.89
CA GLU A 528 -3.04 11.47 5.10
C GLU A 528 -2.49 10.64 3.93
N SER A 529 -1.71 9.60 4.19
CA SER A 529 -1.24 8.68 3.14
C SER A 529 -2.10 7.43 3.01
N GLY A 530 -3.06 7.20 3.91
CA GLY A 530 -3.95 6.05 3.87
C GLY A 530 -3.30 4.69 4.18
N HIS A 531 -2.00 4.63 4.51
CA HIS A 531 -1.29 3.35 4.69
C HIS A 531 -1.56 2.67 6.06
N ILE A 532 -1.32 3.39 7.16
CA ILE A 532 -1.64 2.97 8.54
C ILE A 532 -2.13 4.17 9.35
N LEU A 533 -2.60 3.94 10.58
CA LEU A 533 -3.08 5.03 11.44
C LEU A 533 -1.99 6.10 11.68
N GLY A 534 -2.29 7.33 11.25
CA GLY A 534 -1.38 8.46 11.32
C GLY A 534 -0.31 8.50 10.23
N ALA A 535 -0.30 7.58 9.27
CA ALA A 535 0.64 7.63 8.16
C ALA A 535 0.44 8.89 7.31
N ALA A 536 1.55 9.50 6.93
CA ALA A 536 1.57 10.79 6.27
C ALA A 536 2.43 10.81 5.01
N SER A 537 1.89 11.42 3.97
CA SER A 537 2.67 11.99 2.87
C SER A 537 3.10 13.41 3.23
N VAL A 538 4.17 13.89 2.61
CA VAL A 538 4.81 15.16 2.98
C VAL A 538 4.85 16.09 1.77
N LEU A 539 4.17 17.23 1.87
CA LEU A 539 4.24 18.32 0.90
C LEU A 539 5.27 19.34 1.37
N PHE A 540 6.26 19.63 0.53
CA PHE A 540 7.26 20.67 0.74
C PHE A 540 7.05 21.82 -0.25
N GLU A 541 7.03 23.04 0.27
CA GLU A 541 6.89 24.25 -0.51
C GLU A 541 8.03 25.21 -0.13
N THR A 542 8.97 25.44 -1.06
CA THR A 542 10.13 26.31 -0.86
C THR A 542 10.26 27.32 -2.00
N GLY A 543 10.05 28.60 -1.69
CA GLY A 543 9.91 29.62 -2.73
C GLY A 543 8.74 29.29 -3.69
N SER A 544 9.03 29.16 -4.98
CA SER A 544 8.09 28.73 -6.02
C SER A 544 8.00 27.21 -6.19
N ALA A 545 8.89 26.46 -5.56
CA ALA A 545 9.04 25.04 -5.81
C ALA A 545 8.14 24.17 -4.93
N THR A 546 7.55 23.15 -5.54
CA THR A 546 6.68 22.18 -4.85
C THR A 546 7.22 20.76 -5.00
N VAL A 547 7.44 20.08 -3.87
CA VAL A 547 7.91 18.68 -3.83
C VAL A 547 6.93 17.86 -2.99
N PHE A 548 6.53 16.70 -3.49
CA PHE A 548 5.66 15.78 -2.75
C PHE A 548 6.38 14.46 -2.52
N HIS A 549 6.44 14.01 -1.26
CA HIS A 549 6.99 12.72 -0.86
C HIS A 549 5.85 11.84 -0.36
N THR A 550 5.58 10.71 -1.02
CA THR A 550 4.41 9.89 -0.69
C THR A 550 4.54 9.21 0.67
N GLY A 551 5.77 8.83 1.06
CA GLY A 551 5.93 7.76 2.05
C GLY A 551 5.34 6.47 1.49
N ASP A 552 4.86 5.60 2.36
CA ASP A 552 3.96 4.53 1.95
C ASP A 552 2.54 5.08 1.83
N ILE A 553 1.88 4.83 0.71
CA ILE A 553 0.62 5.46 0.30
C ILE A 553 -0.38 4.43 -0.20
N CYS A 554 -1.65 4.58 0.18
CA CYS A 554 -2.76 3.76 -0.28
C CYS A 554 -3.97 4.64 -0.63
N LEU A 555 -4.47 4.49 -1.86
CA LEU A 555 -5.66 5.20 -2.33
C LEU A 555 -6.96 4.43 -2.06
N GLU A 556 -6.87 3.14 -1.72
CA GLU A 556 -8.00 2.34 -1.27
C GLU A 556 -8.47 2.77 0.13
N ASP A 557 -9.77 2.72 0.35
CA ASP A 557 -10.39 3.19 1.57
C ASP A 557 -10.51 2.05 2.60
N HIS A 558 -9.53 1.95 3.50
CA HIS A 558 -9.47 0.94 4.58
C HIS A 558 -10.60 1.03 5.60
N PHE A 559 -10.88 0.00 6.39
CA PHE A 559 -11.98 0.09 7.37
C PHE A 559 -11.66 1.06 8.51
N SER A 560 -10.42 1.06 9.00
CA SER A 560 -10.07 1.79 10.21
C SER A 560 -9.70 3.26 9.93
N ILE A 561 -9.05 3.54 8.79
CA ILE A 561 -8.46 4.83 8.43
C ILE A 561 -8.98 5.33 7.08
N PRO A 562 -9.02 6.66 6.85
CA PRO A 562 -9.33 7.20 5.53
C PRO A 562 -8.23 6.89 4.51
N SER A 563 -8.58 6.81 3.23
CA SER A 563 -7.63 6.74 2.12
C SER A 563 -6.71 7.97 2.01
N ALA A 564 -5.66 7.88 1.17
CA ALA A 564 -4.72 8.97 0.99
C ALA A 564 -5.38 10.26 0.49
N ARG A 565 -5.06 11.38 1.14
CA ARG A 565 -5.46 12.72 0.72
C ARG A 565 -4.32 13.38 -0.06
N LEU A 566 -4.37 13.25 -1.38
CA LEU A 566 -3.43 13.96 -2.25
C LEU A 566 -3.62 15.49 -2.13
N PRO A 567 -2.53 16.28 -2.14
CA PRO A 567 -2.61 17.73 -2.03
C PRO A 567 -3.35 18.31 -3.25
N ASN A 568 -4.11 19.39 -3.04
CA ASN A 568 -4.80 20.10 -4.11
C ASN A 568 -3.84 21.03 -4.88
N VAL A 569 -2.82 20.42 -5.48
CA VAL A 569 -1.78 21.07 -6.29
C VAL A 569 -1.56 20.25 -7.56
N SER A 570 -1.17 20.92 -8.64
CA SER A 570 -0.75 20.29 -9.89
C SER A 570 0.53 20.95 -10.38
N ASN A 571 1.19 20.32 -11.35
CA ASN A 571 2.44 20.78 -11.94
C ASN A 571 3.58 20.90 -10.93
N ILE A 572 3.66 19.95 -9.99
CA ILE A 572 4.72 19.93 -8.97
C ILE A 572 6.10 19.71 -9.61
N ASP A 573 7.15 20.20 -8.98
CA ASP A 573 8.50 20.10 -9.53
C ASP A 573 9.08 18.69 -9.41
N LEU A 574 8.81 18.04 -8.28
CA LEU A 574 9.35 16.72 -7.97
C LEU A 574 8.34 15.89 -7.17
N LEU A 575 8.10 14.68 -7.65
CA LEU A 575 7.41 13.63 -6.92
C LEU A 575 8.42 12.58 -6.46
N ILE A 576 8.47 12.28 -5.17
CA ILE A 576 9.23 11.17 -4.59
C ILE A 576 8.20 10.11 -4.19
N MET A 577 8.18 8.98 -4.90
CA MET A 577 7.08 8.02 -4.85
C MET A 577 7.58 6.60 -4.56
N GLU A 578 6.88 5.91 -3.67
CA GLU A 578 7.11 4.49 -3.40
C GLU A 578 6.80 3.59 -4.63
N ALA A 579 7.27 2.35 -4.61
CA ALA A 579 7.04 1.37 -5.66
C ALA A 579 6.83 -0.05 -5.10
N THR A 580 6.24 -0.16 -3.90
CA THR A 580 6.15 -1.42 -3.16
C THR A 580 5.34 -2.46 -3.91
N LEU A 581 4.17 -2.09 -4.43
CA LEU A 581 3.25 -2.98 -5.16
C LEU A 581 3.10 -2.62 -6.64
N ALA A 582 4.14 -1.99 -7.22
CA ALA A 582 4.10 -1.52 -8.61
C ALA A 582 4.04 -2.64 -9.68
N ASP A 583 4.08 -3.92 -9.29
CA ASP A 583 3.89 -5.10 -10.14
C ASP A 583 2.55 -5.82 -9.89
N GLN A 584 1.76 -5.37 -8.91
CA GLN A 584 0.50 -6.01 -8.54
C GLN A 584 -0.70 -5.31 -9.18
N ARG A 585 -1.78 -6.08 -9.33
CA ARG A 585 -3.10 -5.58 -9.71
C ARG A 585 -3.91 -5.23 -8.46
N PRO A 586 -4.86 -4.29 -8.56
CA PRO A 586 -5.83 -4.03 -7.50
C PRO A 586 -6.56 -5.32 -7.13
N GLN A 587 -6.64 -5.60 -5.83
CA GLN A 587 -7.54 -6.59 -5.27
C GLN A 587 -8.29 -5.91 -4.12
N PRO A 588 -9.61 -5.70 -4.24
CA PRO A 588 -10.38 -5.06 -3.19
C PRO A 588 -10.24 -5.81 -1.87
N PHE A 589 -10.06 -5.07 -0.78
CA PHE A 589 -9.89 -5.65 0.54
C PHE A 589 -11.08 -6.54 0.94
N SER A 590 -12.29 -6.22 0.46
CA SER A 590 -13.50 -7.02 0.68
C SER A 590 -13.41 -8.42 0.07
N GLU A 591 -12.84 -8.57 -1.13
CA GLU A 591 -12.65 -9.90 -1.75
C GLU A 591 -11.65 -10.74 -0.95
N SER A 592 -10.60 -10.12 -0.43
CA SER A 592 -9.63 -10.78 0.44
C SER A 592 -10.26 -11.27 1.75
N ILE A 593 -11.18 -10.48 2.33
CA ILE A 593 -11.95 -10.91 3.51
C ILE A 593 -12.90 -12.05 3.17
N ARG A 594 -13.51 -12.06 1.99
CA ARG A 594 -14.35 -13.17 1.53
C ARG A 594 -13.57 -14.48 1.46
N THR A 595 -12.42 -14.50 0.77
CA THR A 595 -11.56 -15.69 0.70
C THR A 595 -11.09 -16.13 2.08
N MET A 596 -10.76 -15.19 2.97
CA MET A 596 -10.40 -15.52 4.35
C MET A 596 -11.55 -16.19 5.11
N VAL A 597 -12.79 -15.70 4.98
CA VAL A 597 -13.97 -16.30 5.63
C VAL A 597 -14.26 -17.70 5.09
N GLU A 598 -14.14 -17.91 3.78
CA GLU A 598 -14.29 -19.22 3.14
C GLU A 598 -13.29 -20.22 3.74
N VAL A 599 -12.00 -19.86 3.83
CA VAL A 599 -10.97 -20.73 4.42
C VAL A 599 -11.19 -20.96 5.92
N ILE A 600 -11.65 -19.94 6.66
CA ILE A 600 -11.98 -20.09 8.08
C ILE A 600 -13.09 -21.13 8.27
N ASN A 601 -14.20 -21.00 7.56
CA ASN A 601 -15.32 -21.93 7.68
C ASN A 601 -14.94 -23.35 7.27
N GLU A 602 -14.31 -23.52 6.09
CA GLU A 602 -13.88 -24.83 5.60
C GLU A 602 -12.94 -25.53 6.60
N THR A 603 -12.02 -24.78 7.21
CA THR A 603 -11.06 -25.37 8.14
C THR A 603 -11.69 -25.66 9.51
N THR A 604 -12.46 -24.73 10.06
CA THR A 604 -12.96 -24.83 11.44
C THR A 604 -14.24 -25.66 11.57
N VAL A 605 -15.16 -25.54 10.60
CA VAL A 605 -16.48 -26.19 10.64
C VAL A 605 -16.44 -27.55 9.97
N GLU A 606 -15.83 -27.65 8.79
CA GLU A 606 -15.86 -28.91 8.01
C GLU A 606 -14.76 -29.88 8.42
N LYS A 607 -13.56 -29.37 8.75
CA LYS A 607 -12.38 -30.19 9.09
C LYS A 607 -12.08 -30.26 10.58
N GLU A 608 -12.82 -29.51 11.40
CA GLU A 608 -12.58 -29.38 12.85
C GLU A 608 -11.11 -28.98 13.18
N GLY A 609 -10.48 -28.20 12.30
CA GLY A 609 -9.11 -27.71 12.45
C GLY A 609 -9.03 -26.25 12.92
N THR A 610 -7.81 -25.75 13.06
CA THR A 610 -7.51 -24.38 13.48
C THR A 610 -6.83 -23.59 12.35
N VAL A 611 -7.22 -22.32 12.19
CA VAL A 611 -6.61 -21.39 11.23
C VAL A 611 -5.68 -20.43 11.95
N LEU A 612 -4.41 -20.35 11.51
CA LEU A 612 -3.48 -19.31 11.92
C LEU A 612 -3.39 -18.20 10.88
N ILE A 613 -3.53 -16.94 11.32
CA ILE A 613 -3.45 -15.73 10.50
C ILE A 613 -2.31 -14.87 11.04
N PRO A 614 -1.05 -15.13 10.62
CA PRO A 614 0.09 -14.35 11.07
C PRO A 614 0.05 -12.94 10.46
N THR A 615 0.19 -11.90 11.27
CA THR A 615 0.05 -10.50 10.84
C THR A 615 1.10 -9.58 11.45
N TYR A 616 1.29 -8.40 10.84
CA TYR A 616 1.95 -7.29 11.52
C TYR A 616 1.09 -6.84 12.70
N ALA A 617 1.73 -6.49 13.82
CA ALA A 617 1.02 -6.00 15.00
C ALA A 617 0.30 -4.66 14.76
N LEU A 618 0.75 -3.91 13.75
CA LEU A 618 0.33 -2.56 13.39
C LEU A 618 -0.19 -2.54 11.94
N GLY A 619 -1.35 -1.95 11.72
CA GLY A 619 -1.97 -1.78 10.40
C GLY A 619 -2.83 -2.98 10.02
N GLN A 620 -2.21 -3.96 9.35
CA GLN A 620 -2.92 -5.06 8.69
C GLN A 620 -3.84 -5.86 9.61
N ALA A 621 -3.41 -6.16 10.85
CA ALA A 621 -4.24 -6.91 11.79
C ALA A 621 -5.54 -6.15 12.15
N GLN A 622 -5.46 -4.83 12.34
CA GLN A 622 -6.62 -4.01 12.65
C GLN A 622 -7.61 -3.96 11.48
N GLU A 623 -7.11 -3.88 10.25
CA GLU A 623 -7.97 -3.92 9.05
C GLU A 623 -8.64 -5.29 8.86
N ILE A 624 -7.92 -6.39 9.11
CA ILE A 624 -8.51 -7.73 9.05
C ILE A 624 -9.62 -7.88 10.10
N ILE A 625 -9.36 -7.47 11.34
CA ILE A 625 -10.35 -7.56 12.43
C ILE A 625 -11.63 -6.78 12.07
N LEU A 626 -11.49 -5.52 11.65
CA LEU A 626 -12.65 -4.70 11.27
C LEU A 626 -13.32 -5.21 9.99
N GLY A 627 -12.56 -5.71 9.02
CA GLY A 627 -13.11 -6.32 7.81
C GLY A 627 -13.95 -7.55 8.11
N ILE A 628 -13.51 -8.41 9.03
CA ILE A 628 -14.31 -9.54 9.50
C ILE A 628 -15.56 -9.06 10.26
N LYS A 629 -15.46 -8.03 11.11
CA LYS A 629 -16.65 -7.46 11.77
C LYS A 629 -17.66 -6.88 10.79
N HIS A 630 -17.17 -6.26 9.72
CA HIS A 630 -18.00 -5.61 8.71
C HIS A 630 -18.66 -6.63 7.76
N TYR A 631 -17.86 -7.53 7.19
CA TYR A 631 -18.29 -8.45 6.13
C TYR A 631 -18.47 -9.90 6.57
N GLY A 632 -17.98 -10.31 7.74
CA GLY A 632 -18.00 -11.71 8.17
C GLY A 632 -19.38 -12.33 8.09
N LYS A 633 -20.41 -11.65 8.60
CA LYS A 633 -21.80 -12.11 8.52
C LYS A 633 -22.33 -12.17 7.08
N GLU A 634 -21.97 -11.19 6.24
CA GLU A 634 -22.38 -11.12 4.84
C GLU A 634 -21.77 -12.28 4.02
N TYR A 635 -20.49 -12.59 4.27
CA TYR A 635 -19.77 -13.67 3.60
C TYR A 635 -19.98 -15.03 4.28
N GLY A 636 -20.88 -15.11 5.27
CA GLY A 636 -21.32 -16.36 5.86
C GLY A 636 -20.36 -16.97 6.87
N LEU A 637 -19.51 -16.16 7.54
CA LEU A 637 -18.72 -16.61 8.68
C LEU A 637 -19.65 -17.27 9.70
N ASP A 638 -19.33 -18.52 10.04
CA ASP A 638 -20.17 -19.30 10.94
C ASP A 638 -20.22 -18.65 12.33
N LYS A 639 -21.43 -18.58 12.90
CA LYS A 639 -21.70 -17.91 14.18
C LYS A 639 -21.04 -18.59 15.38
N ASP A 640 -20.70 -19.87 15.27
CA ASP A 640 -20.12 -20.67 16.34
C ASP A 640 -18.57 -20.67 16.27
N VAL A 641 -18.00 -20.03 15.23
CA VAL A 641 -16.55 -19.87 15.07
C VAL A 641 -16.04 -18.71 15.92
N PHE A 642 -15.07 -19.02 16.80
CA PHE A 642 -14.33 -18.03 17.55
C PHE A 642 -13.06 -17.59 16.83
N ILE A 643 -12.82 -16.29 16.82
CA ILE A 643 -11.59 -15.65 16.32
C ILE A 643 -10.83 -15.08 17.51
N TYR A 644 -9.64 -15.58 17.74
CA TYR A 644 -8.76 -15.14 18.81
C TYR A 644 -7.70 -14.19 18.29
N VAL A 645 -7.36 -13.16 19.07
CA VAL A 645 -6.32 -12.19 18.73
C VAL A 645 -5.24 -12.23 19.81
N ASP A 646 -3.97 -12.41 19.41
CA ASP A 646 -2.85 -12.58 20.34
C ASP A 646 -1.60 -11.80 19.88
N GLY A 647 -0.64 -11.67 20.79
CA GLY A 647 0.59 -10.92 20.62
C GLY A 647 0.38 -9.42 20.75
N SER A 648 1.29 -8.66 20.17
CA SER A 648 1.25 -7.19 20.17
C SER A 648 -0.01 -6.62 19.50
N VAL A 649 -0.70 -7.41 18.66
CA VAL A 649 -1.98 -7.02 18.05
C VAL A 649 -2.99 -6.57 19.11
N VAL A 650 -3.06 -7.24 20.26
CA VAL A 650 -4.00 -6.92 21.34
C VAL A 650 -3.72 -5.51 21.86
N THR A 651 -2.49 -5.23 22.29
CA THR A 651 -2.09 -3.92 22.83
C THR A 651 -2.24 -2.81 21.78
N THR A 652 -1.87 -3.08 20.52
CA THR A 652 -2.06 -2.09 19.44
C THR A 652 -3.53 -1.73 19.25
N SER A 653 -4.41 -2.72 19.31
CA SER A 653 -5.85 -2.56 19.08
C SER A 653 -6.56 -1.90 20.28
N GLU A 654 -6.43 -2.47 21.48
CA GLU A 654 -7.13 -2.01 22.70
C GLU A 654 -6.64 -0.67 23.24
N ARG A 655 -5.40 -0.30 22.92
CA ARG A 655 -4.77 0.90 23.47
C ARG A 655 -4.38 1.90 22.40
N LEU A 656 -3.54 1.51 21.45
CA LEU A 656 -2.90 2.49 20.56
C LEU A 656 -3.89 3.06 19.53
N TYR A 657 -4.73 2.23 18.92
CA TYR A 657 -5.78 2.67 18.00
C TYR A 657 -6.98 3.24 18.75
N ALA A 658 -7.44 2.53 19.78
CA ALA A 658 -8.56 2.92 20.64
C ALA A 658 -8.40 4.31 21.28
N GLU A 659 -7.18 4.74 21.64
CA GLU A 659 -6.92 6.08 22.17
C GLU A 659 -6.91 7.17 21.07
N GLN A 660 -6.95 6.82 19.79
CA GLN A 660 -6.74 7.70 18.64
C GLN A 660 -7.95 7.75 17.69
N LEU A 661 -9.15 7.46 18.21
CA LEU A 661 -10.42 7.47 17.45
C LEU A 661 -10.60 8.71 16.56
N GLY A 662 -10.18 9.89 17.01
CA GLY A 662 -10.31 11.13 16.22
C GLY A 662 -9.55 11.15 14.89
N TYR A 663 -8.62 10.22 14.66
CA TYR A 663 -7.90 10.05 13.39
C TYR A 663 -8.41 8.87 12.56
N MET A 664 -9.39 8.13 13.07
CA MET A 664 -10.04 7.03 12.37
C MET A 664 -11.24 7.54 11.56
N LYS A 665 -11.84 6.67 10.75
CA LYS A 665 -13.03 7.02 9.97
C LYS A 665 -14.20 7.49 10.84
N PRO A 666 -15.05 8.43 10.36
CA PRO A 666 -16.14 9.03 11.13
C PRO A 666 -17.06 8.01 11.84
N TYR A 667 -17.37 6.89 11.18
CA TYR A 667 -18.28 5.88 11.74
C TYR A 667 -17.69 5.12 12.95
N LEU A 668 -16.38 5.18 13.18
CA LEU A 668 -15.70 4.56 14.31
C LEU A 668 -15.45 5.52 15.48
N GLN A 669 -15.55 6.84 15.24
CA GLN A 669 -15.14 7.85 16.24
C GLN A 669 -16.02 7.88 17.49
N HIS A 670 -17.21 7.27 17.42
CA HIS A 670 -18.19 7.21 18.50
C HIS A 670 -18.40 5.79 19.04
N THR A 671 -17.64 4.81 18.56
CA THR A 671 -17.68 3.43 19.06
C THR A 671 -17.02 3.35 20.44
N ASP A 672 -17.54 2.48 21.32
CA ASP A 672 -16.84 2.17 22.57
C ASP A 672 -15.43 1.62 22.23
N PRO A 673 -14.35 2.25 22.71
CA PRO A 673 -12.99 1.79 22.43
C PRO A 673 -12.76 0.31 22.75
N LYS A 674 -13.48 -0.27 23.73
CA LYS A 674 -13.40 -1.69 24.09
C LYS A 674 -14.07 -2.61 23.08
N GLU A 675 -15.11 -2.12 22.41
CA GLU A 675 -15.89 -2.86 21.42
C GLU A 675 -15.41 -2.56 19.99
N LEU A 676 -14.40 -1.72 19.81
CA LEU A 676 -13.88 -1.36 18.49
C LEU A 676 -13.39 -2.59 17.73
N PHE A 677 -12.42 -3.30 18.30
CA PHE A 677 -11.79 -4.47 17.67
C PHE A 677 -12.33 -5.80 18.19
N PHE A 678 -12.90 -5.83 19.40
CA PHE A 678 -13.35 -7.07 20.03
C PHE A 678 -14.89 -7.14 20.07
N GLY A 679 -15.42 -8.34 20.30
CA GLY A 679 -16.86 -8.60 20.35
C GLY A 679 -17.15 -10.01 20.86
N GLU A 680 -18.38 -10.49 20.66
CA GLU A 680 -18.79 -11.80 21.18
C GLU A 680 -17.92 -12.94 20.65
N ASN A 681 -17.62 -12.91 19.34
CA ASN A 681 -16.87 -13.95 18.62
C ASN A 681 -15.43 -13.56 18.28
N ILE A 682 -14.99 -12.32 18.58
CA ILE A 682 -13.60 -11.87 18.39
C ILE A 682 -13.01 -11.48 19.73
N ARG A 683 -12.03 -12.24 20.22
CA ARG A 683 -11.57 -12.16 21.61
C ARG A 683 -10.05 -12.00 21.71
N ALA A 684 -9.61 -11.10 22.58
CA ALA A 684 -8.21 -11.01 22.95
C ALA A 684 -7.78 -12.21 23.80
N VAL A 685 -6.59 -12.75 23.54
CA VAL A 685 -5.96 -13.80 24.33
C VAL A 685 -5.06 -13.16 25.36
N ALA A 686 -5.13 -13.66 26.61
CA ALA A 686 -4.18 -13.25 27.64
C ALA A 686 -2.76 -13.65 27.23
N ASN A 687 -1.78 -12.81 27.53
CA ASN A 687 -0.37 -13.06 27.19
C ASN A 687 0.26 -14.12 28.13
N ASP A 688 -0.29 -15.33 28.11
CA ASP A 688 0.19 -16.48 28.86
C ASP A 688 -0.05 -17.77 28.09
N ASP A 689 0.90 -18.70 28.16
CA ASP A 689 0.84 -19.93 27.38
C ASP A 689 -0.32 -20.84 27.80
N LYS A 690 -0.83 -20.77 29.04
CA LYS A 690 -1.99 -21.59 29.45
C LYS A 690 -3.27 -21.14 28.77
N ALA A 691 -3.45 -19.84 28.57
CA ALA A 691 -4.56 -19.29 27.79
C ALA A 691 -4.45 -19.73 26.33
N ARG A 692 -3.25 -19.66 25.75
CA ARG A 692 -2.99 -20.12 24.38
C ARG A 692 -3.30 -21.60 24.19
N GLU A 693 -2.88 -22.47 25.12
CA GLU A 693 -3.22 -23.91 25.06
C GLU A 693 -4.72 -24.15 25.22
N ARG A 694 -5.40 -23.37 26.06
CA ARG A 694 -6.85 -23.52 26.28
C ARG A 694 -7.65 -23.22 25.02
N ILE A 695 -7.28 -22.19 24.25
CA ILE A 695 -8.03 -21.86 23.03
C ILE A 695 -7.85 -22.93 21.94
N LEU A 696 -6.70 -23.61 21.91
CA LEU A 696 -6.41 -24.71 20.98
C LEU A 696 -7.16 -26.00 21.30
N SER A 697 -7.92 -26.05 22.40
CA SER A 697 -8.75 -27.21 22.73
C SER A 697 -10.01 -27.35 21.85
N ASN A 698 -10.34 -26.32 21.05
CA ASN A 698 -11.46 -26.33 20.12
C ASN A 698 -11.05 -25.69 18.77
N PRO A 699 -11.68 -26.07 17.64
CA PRO A 699 -11.48 -25.42 16.34
C PRO A 699 -11.71 -23.90 16.43
N CYS A 700 -10.77 -23.11 15.92
CA CYS A 700 -10.87 -21.65 15.94
C CYS A 700 -9.99 -20.99 14.86
N ALA A 701 -10.12 -19.68 14.69
CA ALA A 701 -9.16 -18.88 13.93
C ALA A 701 -8.35 -17.97 14.86
N ILE A 702 -7.08 -17.73 14.54
CA ILE A 702 -6.15 -17.02 15.42
C ILE A 702 -5.38 -15.96 14.62
N ILE A 703 -5.60 -14.69 14.93
CA ILE A 703 -4.82 -13.56 14.41
C ILE A 703 -3.68 -13.27 15.38
N ALA A 704 -2.43 -13.51 14.97
CA ALA A 704 -1.29 -13.40 15.86
C ALA A 704 -0.08 -12.74 15.21
N SER A 705 0.64 -11.93 15.99
CA SER A 705 1.92 -11.34 15.57
C SER A 705 3.12 -12.14 16.10
N PRO A 706 4.29 -12.06 15.44
CA PRO A 706 4.58 -11.35 14.18
C PRO A 706 4.25 -12.19 12.93
N VAL A 707 4.18 -11.52 11.77
CA VAL A 707 3.90 -12.17 10.49
C VAL A 707 4.92 -13.24 10.11
N THR A 708 6.17 -13.11 10.57
CA THR A 708 7.27 -14.05 10.25
C THR A 708 7.15 -15.40 10.93
N MET A 709 6.36 -15.51 12.00
CA MET A 709 6.22 -16.72 12.84
C MET A 709 7.53 -17.30 13.38
N GLN A 710 8.61 -16.51 13.45
CA GLN A 710 9.91 -16.93 13.98
C GLN A 710 9.99 -16.77 15.51
N GLY A 711 9.20 -15.87 16.08
CA GLY A 711 9.10 -15.62 17.52
C GLY A 711 7.68 -15.20 17.92
N GLY A 712 7.50 -14.79 19.18
CA GLY A 712 6.21 -14.27 19.66
C GLY A 712 5.06 -15.29 19.65
N ALA A 713 3.83 -14.77 19.65
CA ALA A 713 2.61 -15.58 19.74
C ALA A 713 2.39 -16.43 18.48
N SER A 714 2.61 -15.88 17.29
CA SER A 714 2.42 -16.64 16.04
C SER A 714 3.36 -17.84 15.92
N ALA A 715 4.61 -17.75 16.41
CA ALA A 715 5.51 -18.89 16.48
C ALA A 715 5.06 -19.96 17.48
N PHE A 716 4.39 -19.57 18.58
CA PHE A 716 3.81 -20.51 19.53
C PHE A 716 2.74 -21.38 18.86
N TYR A 717 1.86 -20.77 18.07
CA TYR A 717 0.80 -21.47 17.33
C TYR A 717 1.35 -22.31 16.18
N ARG A 718 2.26 -21.75 15.38
CA ARG A 718 2.91 -22.49 14.27
C ARG A 718 3.47 -23.84 14.72
N ARG A 719 4.22 -23.87 15.83
CA ARG A 719 4.81 -25.12 16.39
C ARG A 719 3.80 -26.20 16.76
N ARG A 720 2.53 -25.84 16.97
CA ARG A 720 1.45 -26.78 17.34
C ARG A 720 0.57 -27.16 16.15
N LEU A 721 0.47 -26.29 15.16
CA LEU A 721 -0.50 -26.40 14.08
C LEU A 721 0.09 -26.91 12.76
N GLN A 722 1.38 -26.65 12.49
CA GLN A 722 1.98 -26.81 11.16
C GLN A 722 2.03 -28.26 10.64
N ASP A 723 2.02 -29.26 11.52
CA ASP A 723 2.20 -30.68 11.15
C ASP A 723 0.87 -31.41 10.91
N ASP A 724 -0.28 -30.75 11.09
CA ASP A 724 -1.60 -31.35 10.98
C ASP A 724 -2.36 -30.82 9.75
N PRO A 725 -2.78 -31.69 8.80
CA PRO A 725 -3.46 -31.29 7.57
C PRO A 725 -4.91 -30.82 7.74
N THR A 726 -5.49 -30.98 8.93
CA THR A 726 -6.79 -30.39 9.25
C THR A 726 -6.68 -28.88 9.46
N ASN A 727 -5.49 -28.37 9.83
CA ASN A 727 -5.23 -26.97 10.08
C ASN A 727 -4.93 -26.20 8.79
N ALA A 728 -4.99 -24.87 8.90
CA ALA A 728 -4.58 -23.97 7.83
C ALA A 728 -3.80 -22.76 8.35
N VAL A 729 -3.02 -22.14 7.46
CA VAL A 729 -2.40 -20.84 7.66
C VAL A 729 -2.78 -19.91 6.52
N ILE A 730 -3.24 -18.70 6.85
CA ILE A 730 -3.56 -17.65 5.87
C ILE A 730 -2.45 -16.61 5.89
N LEU A 731 -1.59 -16.65 4.88
CA LEU A 731 -0.44 -15.77 4.76
C LEU A 731 -0.78 -14.50 3.99
N PRO A 732 -0.48 -13.31 4.53
CA PRO A 732 -0.53 -12.07 3.76
C PRO A 732 0.49 -12.10 2.62
N SER A 733 0.06 -11.95 1.38
CA SER A 733 0.93 -12.07 0.20
C SER A 733 2.03 -11.00 0.14
N ASN A 734 1.79 -9.82 0.75
CA ASN A 734 2.76 -8.74 0.87
C ASN A 734 3.83 -8.98 1.94
N ALA A 735 3.70 -10.00 2.79
CA ALA A 735 4.66 -10.29 3.85
C ALA A 735 5.92 -11.02 3.40
N GLN A 736 6.03 -11.41 2.12
CA GLN A 736 7.15 -12.20 1.61
C GLN A 736 8.52 -11.56 1.88
N ALA A 737 8.61 -10.21 1.83
CA ALA A 737 9.83 -9.48 2.14
C ALA A 737 10.27 -9.61 3.61
N SER A 738 9.32 -9.81 4.53
CA SER A 738 9.58 -9.90 5.97
C SER A 738 10.20 -11.22 6.42
N TYR A 739 10.13 -12.26 5.60
CA TYR A 739 10.78 -13.55 5.89
C TYR A 739 12.30 -13.52 5.66
N GLY A 740 12.82 -12.54 4.92
CA GLY A 740 14.26 -12.37 4.68
C GLY A 740 14.90 -13.58 3.98
N THR A 741 15.88 -14.22 4.62
CA THR A 741 16.47 -15.51 4.21
C THR A 741 15.77 -16.72 4.82
N GLY A 742 14.82 -16.50 5.74
CA GLY A 742 14.05 -17.56 6.34
C GLY A 742 13.13 -18.23 5.32
N GLU A 743 12.79 -19.49 5.57
CA GLU A 743 11.82 -20.19 4.74
C GLU A 743 10.44 -19.55 4.96
N VAL A 744 9.86 -19.05 3.86
CA VAL A 744 8.41 -18.83 3.79
C VAL A 744 7.78 -20.20 4.05
N PRO A 745 6.70 -20.31 4.86
CA PRO A 745 5.99 -21.57 5.03
C PRO A 745 5.74 -22.19 3.65
N ALA A 746 6.36 -23.34 3.41
CA ALA A 746 6.42 -23.95 2.10
C ALA A 746 5.27 -24.93 1.91
N GLU A 747 4.90 -25.18 0.66
CA GLU A 747 4.17 -26.39 0.26
C GLU A 747 5.03 -27.61 0.66
N GLY A 748 4.77 -28.16 1.85
CA GLY A 748 5.64 -29.15 2.51
C GLY A 748 5.42 -29.24 4.02
N GLU A 749 4.85 -28.20 4.63
CA GLU A 749 4.22 -28.29 5.96
C GLU A 749 2.88 -29.05 5.85
N GLY A 750 2.49 -29.77 6.90
CA GLY A 750 1.32 -30.65 6.89
C GLY A 750 -0.01 -29.90 6.71
N TRP A 751 -0.11 -28.67 7.19
CA TRP A 751 -1.30 -27.81 7.10
C TRP A 751 -1.53 -27.18 5.70
N ARG A 752 -2.75 -26.71 5.46
CA ARG A 752 -3.09 -25.94 4.25
C ARG A 752 -2.47 -24.54 4.31
N VAL A 753 -1.76 -24.13 3.26
CA VAL A 753 -1.27 -22.75 3.10
C VAL A 753 -2.18 -22.00 2.12
N GLU A 754 -2.84 -20.95 2.59
CA GLU A 754 -3.62 -20.02 1.76
C GLU A 754 -2.90 -18.67 1.69
N LYS A 755 -2.88 -18.02 0.52
CA LYS A 755 -2.27 -16.70 0.36
C LYS A 755 -3.32 -15.68 0.00
N VAL A 756 -3.46 -14.66 0.84
CA VAL A 756 -4.47 -13.61 0.66
C VAL A 756 -3.78 -12.25 0.62
N ASN A 757 -4.17 -11.38 -0.30
CA ASN A 757 -3.59 -10.05 -0.43
C ASN A 757 -4.35 -9.03 0.43
N PHE A 758 -3.70 -8.49 1.44
CA PHE A 758 -4.20 -7.32 2.17
C PHE A 758 -3.33 -6.14 1.78
N ALA A 759 -3.54 -5.65 0.55
CA ALA A 759 -2.81 -4.51 0.04
C ALA A 759 -3.11 -3.30 0.90
N ALA A 760 -2.05 -2.68 1.43
CA ALA A 760 -2.10 -1.40 2.14
C ALA A 760 -1.20 -0.37 1.43
N HIS A 761 -0.89 -0.61 0.16
CA HIS A 761 -0.07 0.26 -0.69
C HIS A 761 -0.73 0.38 -2.05
N CYS A 762 -0.43 1.47 -2.75
CA CYS A 762 -0.88 1.68 -4.12
C CYS A 762 -0.28 0.65 -5.07
N THR A 763 -1.15 0.09 -5.89
CA THR A 763 -0.82 -0.72 -7.06
C THR A 763 -0.30 0.13 -8.20
N GLN A 764 0.14 -0.50 -9.29
CA GLN A 764 0.69 0.22 -10.43
C GLN A 764 -0.27 1.25 -11.03
N GLU A 765 -1.55 0.89 -11.20
CA GLU A 765 -2.56 1.77 -11.80
C GLU A 765 -2.83 2.99 -10.92
N GLU A 766 -2.89 2.80 -9.61
CA GLU A 766 -3.06 3.86 -8.61
C GLU A 766 -1.85 4.80 -8.57
N LEU A 767 -0.63 4.25 -8.63
CA LEU A 767 0.60 5.05 -8.71
C LEU A 767 0.62 5.90 -9.98
N LEU A 768 0.20 5.36 -11.13
CA LEU A 768 0.05 6.14 -12.37
C LEU A 768 -0.98 7.28 -12.19
N GLY A 769 -2.13 7.00 -11.56
CA GLY A 769 -3.15 8.00 -11.25
C GLY A 769 -2.65 9.15 -10.35
N ILE A 770 -1.75 8.87 -9.40
CA ILE A 770 -1.07 9.92 -8.61
C ILE A 770 -0.27 10.85 -9.53
N THR A 771 0.46 10.28 -10.50
CA THR A 771 1.26 11.09 -11.44
C THR A 771 0.39 11.94 -12.35
N GLU A 772 -0.75 11.42 -12.80
CA GLU A 772 -1.71 12.16 -13.63
C GLU A 772 -2.34 13.33 -12.87
N LYS A 773 -2.68 13.14 -11.59
CA LYS A 773 -3.27 14.20 -10.76
C LYS A 773 -2.27 15.31 -10.42
N LEU A 774 -1.04 14.94 -10.05
CA LEU A 774 -0.03 15.89 -9.59
C LEU A 774 0.80 16.50 -10.73
N THR A 775 0.76 15.89 -11.92
CA THR A 775 1.51 16.26 -13.13
C THR A 775 2.96 16.67 -12.86
N PRO A 776 3.77 15.81 -12.20
CA PRO A 776 5.10 16.17 -11.76
C PRO A 776 6.05 16.41 -12.95
N ARG A 777 6.97 17.37 -12.83
CA ARG A 777 8.01 17.57 -13.87
C ARG A 777 9.05 16.46 -13.86
N GLN A 778 9.33 15.91 -12.68
CA GLN A 778 10.30 14.85 -12.46
C GLN A 778 9.82 13.92 -11.35
N ILE A 779 10.22 12.65 -11.41
CA ILE A 779 9.85 11.64 -10.44
C ILE A 779 11.11 10.92 -9.95
N ILE A 780 11.25 10.74 -8.63
CA ILE A 780 12.21 9.84 -8.01
C ILE A 780 11.43 8.64 -7.47
N LEU A 781 11.81 7.44 -7.91
CA LEU A 781 11.21 6.19 -7.42
C LEU A 781 12.07 5.61 -6.30
N ILE A 782 11.42 5.30 -5.17
CA ILE A 782 12.01 4.74 -3.95
C ILE A 782 11.16 3.56 -3.47
N HIS A 783 11.57 2.94 -2.35
CA HIS A 783 10.82 1.94 -1.60
C HIS A 783 10.18 0.85 -2.48
N GLY A 784 11.03 0.02 -3.07
CA GLY A 784 10.61 -0.99 -4.04
C GLY A 784 11.79 -1.84 -4.50
N SER A 785 11.51 -3.08 -4.92
CA SER A 785 12.57 -3.93 -5.49
C SER A 785 13.08 -3.33 -6.80
N LYS A 786 14.34 -3.61 -7.15
CA LYS A 786 14.94 -3.14 -8.42
C LYS A 786 14.04 -3.42 -9.63
N ARG A 787 13.45 -4.62 -9.68
CA ARG A 787 12.53 -5.03 -10.75
C ARG A 787 11.29 -4.12 -10.79
N ARG A 788 10.59 -3.94 -9.65
CA ARG A 788 9.39 -3.11 -9.56
C ARG A 788 9.66 -1.66 -9.95
N ILE A 789 10.77 -1.10 -9.45
CA ILE A 789 11.20 0.26 -9.79
C ILE A 789 11.49 0.38 -11.29
N SER A 790 12.21 -0.57 -11.89
CA SER A 790 12.49 -0.56 -13.33
C SER A 790 11.24 -0.67 -14.18
N ASP A 791 10.30 -1.56 -13.81
CA ASP A 791 9.04 -1.75 -14.56
C ASP A 791 8.16 -0.49 -14.51
N LEU A 792 8.04 0.14 -13.33
CA LEU A 792 7.31 1.39 -13.17
C LEU A 792 8.00 2.56 -13.89
N ALA A 793 9.33 2.66 -13.80
CA ALA A 793 10.11 3.67 -14.50
C ALA A 793 9.91 3.59 -16.01
N TYR A 794 9.93 2.38 -16.59
CA TYR A 794 9.71 2.17 -18.02
C TYR A 794 8.35 2.69 -18.48
N ARG A 795 7.29 2.50 -17.67
CA ARG A 795 5.96 3.01 -17.98
C ARG A 795 5.83 4.52 -17.86
N LEU A 796 6.52 5.14 -16.92
CA LEU A 796 6.45 6.59 -16.68
C LEU A 796 7.38 7.42 -17.57
N ALA A 797 8.47 6.82 -18.07
CA ALA A 797 9.51 7.50 -18.86
C ALA A 797 9.02 8.25 -20.12
N PRO A 798 7.96 7.82 -20.84
CA PRO A 798 7.46 8.57 -21.99
C PRO A 798 6.91 9.96 -21.64
N SER A 799 6.39 10.13 -20.42
CA SER A 799 5.70 11.36 -19.99
C SER A 799 6.53 12.19 -19.01
N TYR A 800 7.44 11.56 -18.27
CA TYR A 800 8.12 12.19 -17.15
C TYR A 800 9.62 11.89 -17.13
N LYS A 801 10.40 12.82 -16.56
CA LYS A 801 11.81 12.56 -16.26
C LYS A 801 11.92 11.72 -14.98
N ILE A 802 12.40 10.49 -15.11
CA ILE A 802 12.49 9.53 -14.00
C ILE A 802 13.92 9.44 -13.46
N HIS A 803 14.02 9.29 -12.14
CA HIS A 803 15.24 9.05 -11.40
C HIS A 803 15.08 7.80 -10.53
N THR A 804 16.03 6.87 -10.61
CA THR A 804 16.04 5.62 -9.84
C THR A 804 17.38 5.50 -9.09
N PRO A 805 17.62 6.35 -8.07
CA PRO A 805 18.92 6.42 -7.42
C PRO A 805 19.26 5.13 -6.67
N ALA A 806 20.55 4.82 -6.56
CA ALA A 806 21.03 3.83 -5.61
C ALA A 806 21.25 4.43 -4.22
N VAL A 807 21.31 3.60 -3.18
CA VAL A 807 21.72 4.04 -1.84
C VAL A 807 23.10 4.71 -1.89
N GLY A 808 23.20 5.90 -1.30
CA GLY A 808 24.37 6.77 -1.31
C GLY A 808 24.40 7.79 -2.45
N GLU A 809 23.62 7.58 -3.51
CA GLU A 809 23.57 8.46 -4.68
C GLU A 809 22.84 9.77 -4.37
N THR A 810 23.28 10.86 -5.02
CA THR A 810 22.67 12.19 -4.90
C THR A 810 22.14 12.63 -6.26
N VAL A 811 20.82 12.83 -6.34
CA VAL A 811 20.14 13.43 -7.48
C VAL A 811 20.06 14.93 -7.26
N ARG A 812 20.63 15.73 -8.18
CA ARG A 812 20.51 17.19 -8.17
C ARG A 812 19.53 17.63 -9.24
N THR A 813 18.59 18.49 -8.86
CA THR A 813 17.60 19.06 -9.78
C THR A 813 17.43 20.56 -9.59
N ILE A 814 16.96 21.20 -10.66
CA ILE A 814 16.65 22.62 -10.71
C ILE A 814 15.13 22.74 -10.63
N LEU A 815 14.65 23.34 -9.54
CA LEU A 815 13.22 23.62 -9.34
C LEU A 815 12.82 24.89 -10.10
N LYS A 816 11.54 25.06 -10.45
CA LYS A 816 11.08 26.14 -11.34
C LYS A 816 11.08 27.53 -10.71
#